data_AF-A0A8F1WGX7-F1
#
_entry.id   AF-A0A8F1WGX7-F1
#
_cell.length_a   1.000
_cell.length_b   1.000
_cell.length_c   1.000
_cell.angle_alpha   90.00
_cell.angle_beta   90.00
_cell.angle_gamma   90.00
#
_symmetry.space_group_name_H-M   'P 1'
#
loop_
_entity.id
_entity.type
_entity.pdbx_description
1 polymer ?
#
loop_
_entity_poly.entity_id
_entity_poly.type
_entity_poly.pdbx_seq_one_letter_code
_entity_poly.pdbx_strand_id
1 'polypeptide(L)'
;MNTSESRIAMKMFLCFVVLACAVYMPESAMSEMRENPPAQSTVDINSMVKQVKAAPTDQTTMRQRMEVLTHWAQSMMIKGVSVDSVIPQEKGRLLESLSQNNPSEACKMIDAIYGDVEKFIGDGKYSSPMGNSPQMMPQAEIDKVRKEVKTAQTNSSNVKVRVLALKSWAESLSKKNAYADKIYTIETDLFIKVLQKENPEKAYSLVDKTFADLERAVDPQTDWNAVKAEKHVPQAKKFIPAVLTVNASEVRVSESVPHYVSGAQVTNYPAAFDSGTVRVVNGLVNISVGSVPVIVEPLTNAGAVCTATANSSPFGILEVVERLDRLDTDFYAGKFAKDVGYKWLRFMGPPSAQYMIYKRGGMNLQAGDAYLAHLSSLYESAMGRGVSALVTINPSTGDAKPPMKAGVFTQADVSGYSEFLRALIRKLPKVKHYTMETEVDASWNAADYALALATTKKVFNQECPDCKLYTGGYINPVGTFFEEVFDNLKTLNAKNSFDAFGLWHAFDLFLGVKRGDVDKFELIKTQYKKSRELLNRYGYTNMPVFLGETSYPHDTHNPFTKGYSEANQAANLVKTYTTMIGLGAFRVFWSNIQDYHYYAGGYSIFDYSGLINNPGNDGVSSKKLSYYSYKNLAQKLSCFEAAKTSEVNAGPGVTAHRFEKGGKELYIVWANNAD
;
A
#
# COMPACT_ATOMS: atom_id res chain seq x y z
N MET A 1 26.23 -9.94 -17.20
CA MET A 1 25.57 -8.94 -16.34
C MET A 1 24.07 -9.08 -16.51
N ASN A 2 23.34 -9.18 -15.39
CA ASN A 2 22.00 -9.79 -15.26
C ASN A 2 20.86 -9.02 -15.95
N THR A 3 20.02 -9.74 -16.70
CA THR A 3 18.95 -9.23 -17.59
C THR A 3 17.54 -9.31 -16.98
N SER A 4 17.43 -9.61 -15.67
CA SER A 4 16.15 -9.68 -14.95
C SER A 4 15.65 -8.30 -14.48
N GLU A 5 16.54 -7.35 -14.25
CA GLU A 5 16.22 -6.04 -13.66
C GLU A 5 15.51 -5.12 -14.67
N SER A 6 15.95 -5.10 -15.94
CA SER A 6 15.37 -4.26 -17.00
C SER A 6 13.90 -4.59 -17.36
N ARG A 7 13.37 -5.72 -16.89
CA ARG A 7 12.03 -6.25 -17.25
C ARG A 7 10.92 -5.77 -16.31
N ILE A 8 11.25 -5.30 -15.10
CA ILE A 8 10.30 -4.71 -14.15
C ILE A 8 10.09 -3.21 -14.46
N ALA A 9 11.11 -2.56 -15.00
CA ALA A 9 11.15 -1.18 -15.45
C ALA A 9 10.05 -0.77 -16.45
N MET A 10 9.74 -1.68 -17.36
CA MET A 10 8.96 -1.39 -18.56
C MET A 10 7.46 -1.50 -18.31
N LYS A 11 7.06 -2.26 -17.29
CA LYS A 11 5.67 -2.35 -16.80
C LYS A 11 5.14 -0.99 -16.31
N MET A 12 6.02 -0.12 -15.81
CA MET A 12 5.66 1.20 -15.31
C MET A 12 5.69 2.31 -16.37
N PHE A 13 6.32 2.12 -17.53
CA PHE A 13 6.53 3.19 -18.52
C PHE A 13 5.27 3.56 -19.31
N LEU A 14 4.34 2.62 -19.55
CA LEU A 14 3.26 2.88 -20.50
C LEU A 14 1.92 3.28 -19.87
N CYS A 15 1.74 3.16 -18.55
CA CYS A 15 0.64 3.83 -17.83
C CYS A 15 0.67 5.37 -18.01
N PHE A 16 1.80 5.93 -18.48
CA PHE A 16 2.06 7.36 -18.49
C PHE A 16 1.50 8.17 -19.66
N VAL A 17 1.14 7.58 -20.82
CA VAL A 17 0.61 8.38 -21.94
C VAL A 17 -0.93 8.49 -21.92
N VAL A 18 -1.61 7.68 -21.10
CA VAL A 18 -3.09 7.57 -21.03
C VAL A 18 -3.80 8.85 -20.56
N LEU A 19 -3.11 9.83 -19.99
CA LEU A 19 -3.78 10.88 -19.20
C LEU A 19 -3.41 12.31 -19.57
N ALA A 20 -2.84 12.47 -20.75
CA ALA A 20 -2.65 13.77 -21.32
C ALA A 20 -3.89 14.32 -22.01
N CYS A 21 -5.13 13.74 -22.01
CA CYS A 21 -6.29 14.25 -22.79
C CYS A 21 -7.56 14.79 -22.09
N ALA A 22 -7.77 14.64 -20.78
CA ALA A 22 -9.04 15.00 -20.15
C ALA A 22 -9.16 16.48 -19.72
N VAL A 23 -8.88 17.43 -20.61
CA VAL A 23 -9.13 18.87 -20.36
C VAL A 23 -9.78 19.47 -21.58
N TYR A 24 -11.11 19.43 -21.60
CA TYR A 24 -12.09 20.42 -22.09
C TYR A 24 -13.44 19.73 -22.29
N MET A 25 -14.05 19.30 -21.17
CA MET A 25 -15.50 19.15 -21.08
C MET A 25 -16.02 20.21 -20.11
N PRO A 26 -17.15 20.88 -20.42
CA PRO A 26 -17.75 21.79 -19.47
C PRO A 26 -18.10 21.06 -18.17
N GLU A 27 -17.96 21.74 -17.03
CA GLU A 27 -18.12 21.18 -15.68
C GLU A 27 -19.47 20.46 -15.47
N SER A 28 -20.49 20.85 -16.25
CA SER A 28 -21.79 20.18 -16.34
C SER A 28 -21.71 18.73 -16.82
N ALA A 29 -20.85 18.42 -17.80
CA ALA A 29 -20.68 17.06 -18.33
C ALA A 29 -19.91 16.15 -17.35
N MET A 30 -19.00 16.71 -16.54
CA MET A 30 -18.32 15.95 -15.48
C MET A 30 -19.24 15.65 -14.29
N SER A 31 -20.19 16.53 -13.98
CA SER A 31 -21.21 16.28 -12.95
C SER A 31 -22.15 15.16 -13.39
N GLU A 32 -22.59 15.18 -14.66
CA GLU A 32 -23.50 14.18 -15.22
C GLU A 32 -22.85 12.79 -15.33
N MET A 33 -21.55 12.70 -15.66
CA MET A 33 -20.80 11.43 -15.66
C MET A 33 -20.52 10.89 -14.24
N ARG A 34 -20.48 11.75 -13.21
CA ARG A 34 -20.38 11.32 -11.80
C ARG A 34 -21.70 10.79 -11.27
N GLU A 35 -22.82 11.30 -11.78
CA GLU A 35 -24.16 10.87 -11.39
C GLU A 35 -24.66 9.66 -12.19
N ASN A 36 -24.18 9.46 -13.43
CA ASN A 36 -24.52 8.31 -14.28
C ASN A 36 -23.28 7.78 -15.04
N PRO A 37 -22.43 6.93 -14.42
CA PRO A 37 -21.31 6.33 -15.14
C PRO A 37 -21.80 5.33 -16.20
N PRO A 38 -21.29 5.37 -17.45
CA PRO A 38 -21.67 4.40 -18.47
C PRO A 38 -21.20 2.99 -18.09
N ALA A 39 -22.01 1.98 -18.44
CA ALA A 39 -21.69 0.58 -18.22
C ALA A 39 -20.35 0.19 -18.90
N GLN A 40 -19.53 -0.59 -18.18
CA GLN A 40 -18.21 -1.08 -18.60
C GLN A 40 -18.22 -1.66 -20.03
N SER A 41 -17.67 -0.93 -21.00
CA SER A 41 -17.22 -1.53 -22.26
C SER A 41 -15.75 -1.88 -22.15
N THR A 42 -15.39 -3.16 -22.27
CA THR A 42 -14.01 -3.55 -22.59
C THR A 42 -13.66 -2.92 -23.93
N VAL A 43 -12.85 -1.87 -23.91
CA VAL A 43 -12.49 -1.15 -25.13
C VAL A 43 -11.60 -2.04 -26.00
N ASP A 44 -12.10 -2.46 -27.17
CA ASP A 44 -11.31 -3.21 -28.14
C ASP A 44 -10.26 -2.30 -28.77
N ILE A 45 -9.01 -2.45 -28.33
CA ILE A 45 -7.89 -1.64 -28.80
C ILE A 45 -7.68 -1.74 -30.32
N ASN A 46 -8.01 -2.87 -30.95
CA ASN A 46 -7.91 -3.00 -32.40
C ASN A 46 -9.00 -2.19 -33.12
N SER A 47 -10.20 -2.13 -32.52
CA SER A 47 -11.27 -1.26 -32.98
C SER A 47 -10.88 0.22 -32.86
N MET A 48 -10.26 0.62 -31.75
CA MET A 48 -9.74 1.98 -31.57
C MET A 48 -8.65 2.32 -32.60
N VAL A 49 -7.68 1.41 -32.82
CA VAL A 49 -6.62 1.58 -33.83
C VAL A 49 -7.25 1.75 -35.22
N LYS A 50 -8.23 0.92 -35.57
CA LYS A 50 -8.96 1.02 -36.84
C LYS A 50 -9.71 2.35 -36.96
N GLN A 51 -10.35 2.80 -35.87
CA GLN A 51 -11.12 4.04 -35.83
C GLN A 51 -10.22 5.27 -36.00
N VAL A 52 -9.11 5.35 -35.25
CA VAL A 52 -8.21 6.51 -35.36
C VAL A 52 -7.53 6.56 -36.72
N LYS A 53 -7.21 5.41 -37.32
CA LYS A 53 -6.64 5.34 -38.68
C LYS A 53 -7.62 5.69 -39.81
N ALA A 54 -8.93 5.60 -39.56
CA ALA A 54 -9.95 5.92 -40.57
C ALA A 54 -10.11 7.44 -40.81
N ALA A 55 -9.64 8.27 -39.87
CA ALA A 55 -9.61 9.72 -40.00
C ALA A 55 -8.20 10.22 -40.33
N PRO A 56 -8.02 11.35 -41.04
CA PRO A 56 -6.69 11.96 -41.22
C PRO A 56 -6.04 12.32 -39.88
N THR A 57 -4.72 12.20 -39.79
CA THR A 57 -3.98 12.74 -38.63
C THR A 57 -3.81 14.23 -38.79
N ASP A 58 -4.36 14.97 -37.84
CA ASP A 58 -4.19 16.41 -37.73
C ASP A 58 -4.01 16.80 -36.25
N GLN A 59 -3.89 18.10 -35.98
CA GLN A 59 -3.69 18.60 -34.62
C GLN A 59 -4.84 18.23 -33.67
N THR A 60 -6.06 18.09 -34.20
CA THR A 60 -7.26 17.80 -33.39
C THR A 60 -7.35 16.32 -33.02
N THR A 61 -6.82 15.42 -33.86
CA THR A 61 -6.83 13.96 -33.65
C THR A 61 -5.51 13.41 -33.09
N MET A 62 -4.44 14.20 -33.11
CA MET A 62 -3.09 13.85 -32.63
C MET A 62 -3.09 13.23 -31.23
N ARG A 63 -3.76 13.89 -30.28
CA ARG A 63 -3.86 13.47 -28.87
C ARG A 63 -4.46 12.08 -28.75
N GLN A 64 -5.62 11.87 -29.37
CA GLN A 64 -6.34 10.60 -29.37
C GLN A 64 -5.50 9.47 -30.00
N ARG A 65 -4.75 9.78 -31.07
CA ARG A 65 -3.84 8.84 -31.72
C ARG A 65 -2.65 8.48 -30.82
N MET A 66 -2.08 9.41 -30.07
CA MET A 66 -1.01 9.11 -29.11
C MET A 66 -1.50 8.18 -27.99
N GLU A 67 -2.73 8.40 -27.53
CA GLU A 67 -3.37 7.54 -26.53
C GLU A 67 -3.64 6.14 -27.07
N VAL A 68 -4.20 6.01 -28.27
CA VAL A 68 -4.48 4.69 -28.87
C VAL A 68 -3.18 3.96 -29.15
N LEU A 69 -2.13 4.64 -29.63
CA LEU A 69 -0.82 4.05 -29.87
C LEU A 69 -0.20 3.50 -28.58
N THR A 70 -0.37 4.22 -27.47
CA THR A 70 0.08 3.81 -26.15
C THR A 70 -0.65 2.58 -25.66
N HIS A 71 -1.99 2.60 -25.69
CA HIS A 71 -2.78 1.43 -25.28
C HIS A 71 -2.48 0.21 -26.17
N TRP A 72 -2.16 0.45 -27.44
CA TRP A 72 -1.78 -0.60 -28.37
C TRP A 72 -0.41 -1.19 -28.02
N ALA A 73 0.58 -0.35 -27.74
CA ALA A 73 1.89 -0.76 -27.21
C ALA A 73 1.79 -1.47 -25.85
N GLN A 74 0.93 -1.02 -24.93
CA GLN A 74 0.63 -1.69 -23.66
C GLN A 74 0.08 -3.09 -23.88
N SER A 75 -0.93 -3.21 -24.74
CA SER A 75 -1.52 -4.50 -25.10
C SER A 75 -0.46 -5.45 -25.67
N MET A 76 0.51 -4.94 -26.44
CA MET A 76 1.64 -5.74 -26.93
C MET A 76 2.61 -6.16 -25.82
N MET A 77 2.95 -5.26 -24.90
CA MET A 77 3.82 -5.60 -23.77
C MET A 77 3.19 -6.58 -22.79
N ILE A 78 1.87 -6.45 -22.53
CA ILE A 78 1.09 -7.43 -21.76
C ILE A 78 1.15 -8.80 -22.45
N LYS A 79 1.23 -8.84 -23.78
CA LYS A 79 1.44 -10.07 -24.58
C LYS A 79 2.91 -10.49 -24.68
N GLY A 80 3.82 -9.87 -23.92
CA GLY A 80 5.26 -10.19 -23.91
C GLY A 80 6.04 -9.70 -25.13
N VAL A 81 5.44 -8.81 -25.93
CA VAL A 81 6.03 -8.23 -27.14
C VAL A 81 6.57 -6.84 -26.80
N SER A 82 7.90 -6.70 -26.77
CA SER A 82 8.52 -5.37 -26.74
C SER A 82 8.38 -4.72 -28.11
N VAL A 83 7.88 -3.48 -28.12
CA VAL A 83 7.81 -2.63 -29.32
C VAL A 83 9.00 -1.67 -29.38
N ASP A 84 10.03 -1.83 -28.54
CA ASP A 84 11.15 -0.88 -28.44
C ASP A 84 11.94 -0.76 -29.75
N SER A 85 11.91 -1.78 -30.60
CA SER A 85 12.52 -1.74 -31.93
C SER A 85 11.79 -0.83 -32.92
N VAL A 86 10.51 -0.55 -32.70
CA VAL A 86 9.64 0.23 -33.61
C VAL A 86 9.11 1.53 -33.00
N ILE A 87 8.97 1.56 -31.67
CA ILE A 87 8.74 2.74 -30.84
C ILE A 87 9.90 2.88 -29.83
N PRO A 88 11.15 3.07 -30.27
CA PRO A 88 12.24 3.30 -29.33
C PRO A 88 11.95 4.55 -28.50
N GLN A 89 12.49 4.58 -27.29
CA GLN A 89 12.17 5.62 -26.32
C GLN A 89 12.51 7.03 -26.82
N GLU A 90 13.59 7.19 -27.60
CA GLU A 90 13.92 8.48 -28.22
C GLU A 90 12.84 8.92 -29.22
N LYS A 91 12.22 7.98 -29.93
CA LYS A 91 11.17 8.25 -30.92
C LYS A 91 9.86 8.65 -30.24
N GLY A 92 9.49 8.02 -29.12
CA GLY A 92 8.35 8.45 -28.30
C GLY A 92 8.52 9.87 -27.75
N ARG A 93 9.71 10.19 -27.21
CA ARG A 93 10.02 11.55 -26.69
C ARG A 93 10.04 12.61 -27.78
N LEU A 94 10.60 12.27 -28.95
CA LEU A 94 10.62 13.18 -30.08
C LEU A 94 9.20 13.45 -30.58
N LEU A 95 8.33 12.43 -30.65
CA LEU A 95 6.93 12.61 -31.02
C LEU A 95 6.20 13.56 -30.05
N GLU A 96 6.41 13.41 -28.74
CA GLU A 96 5.82 14.29 -27.72
C GLU A 96 6.35 15.73 -27.79
N SER A 97 7.66 15.90 -28.01
CA SER A 97 8.25 17.22 -28.23
C SER A 97 7.71 17.89 -29.50
N LEU A 98 7.58 17.12 -30.59
CA LEU A 98 7.03 17.62 -31.85
C LEU A 98 5.53 17.92 -31.73
N SER A 99 4.76 17.18 -30.94
CA SER A 99 3.32 17.46 -30.81
C SER A 99 3.05 18.83 -30.17
N GLN A 100 4.00 19.31 -29.35
CA GLN A 100 3.94 20.64 -28.73
C GLN A 100 4.57 21.73 -29.61
N ASN A 101 5.68 21.43 -30.29
CA ASN A 101 6.52 22.45 -30.94
C ASN A 101 6.41 22.48 -32.47
N ASN A 102 6.01 21.37 -33.10
CA ASN A 102 5.84 21.25 -34.54
C ASN A 102 4.78 20.18 -34.89
N PRO A 103 3.48 20.48 -34.70
CA PRO A 103 2.44 19.47 -34.76
C PRO A 103 2.28 18.82 -36.14
N SER A 104 2.63 19.53 -37.23
CA SER A 104 2.60 18.94 -38.58
C SER A 104 3.61 17.81 -38.72
N GLU A 105 4.78 17.92 -38.09
CA GLU A 105 5.79 16.88 -38.11
C GLU A 105 5.44 15.74 -37.16
N ALA A 106 4.81 16.04 -36.01
CA ALA A 106 4.23 15.03 -35.14
C ALA A 106 3.18 14.18 -35.86
N CYS A 107 2.33 14.78 -36.71
CA CYS A 107 1.32 14.07 -37.51
C CYS A 107 1.93 13.01 -38.42
N LYS A 108 3.00 13.37 -39.12
CA LYS A 108 3.73 12.42 -39.97
C LYS A 108 4.41 11.33 -39.14
N MET A 109 4.99 11.72 -38.02
CA MET A 109 5.74 10.82 -37.15
C MET A 109 4.86 9.77 -36.48
N ILE A 110 3.66 10.15 -36.00
CA ILE A 110 2.75 9.20 -35.37
C ILE A 110 2.18 8.20 -36.39
N ASP A 111 1.84 8.65 -37.61
CA ASP A 111 1.41 7.74 -38.68
C ASP A 111 2.51 6.77 -39.10
N ALA A 112 3.75 7.24 -39.18
CA ALA A 112 4.91 6.39 -39.43
C ALA A 112 5.08 5.34 -38.31
N ILE A 113 4.92 5.74 -37.04
CA ILE A 113 4.96 4.80 -35.92
C ILE A 113 3.85 3.75 -36.01
N TYR A 114 2.61 4.15 -36.32
CA TYR A 114 1.53 3.19 -36.52
C TYR A 114 1.88 2.17 -37.63
N GLY A 115 2.41 2.65 -38.77
CA GLY A 115 2.86 1.78 -39.85
C GLY A 115 4.00 0.84 -39.44
N ASP A 116 4.98 1.33 -38.69
CA ASP A 116 6.10 0.53 -38.19
C ASP A 116 5.63 -0.57 -37.24
N VAL A 117 4.67 -0.25 -36.36
CA VAL A 117 4.09 -1.20 -35.42
C VAL A 117 3.24 -2.24 -36.16
N GLU A 118 2.44 -1.85 -37.16
CA GLU A 118 1.70 -2.80 -38.01
C GLU A 118 2.62 -3.72 -38.78
N LYS A 119 3.71 -3.20 -39.33
CA LYS A 119 4.70 -4.00 -40.03
C LYS A 119 5.44 -4.95 -39.09
N PHE A 120 5.79 -4.49 -37.90
CA PHE A 120 6.38 -5.31 -36.85
C PHE A 120 5.46 -6.47 -36.44
N ILE A 121 4.16 -6.23 -36.41
CA ILE A 121 3.11 -7.22 -36.20
C ILE A 121 2.98 -8.16 -37.43
N GLY A 122 2.94 -7.62 -38.65
CA GLY A 122 2.70 -8.38 -39.88
C GLY A 122 3.87 -9.25 -40.35
N ASP A 123 5.12 -8.81 -40.10
CA ASP A 123 6.34 -9.48 -40.58
C ASP A 123 6.66 -10.79 -39.84
N GLY A 124 5.86 -11.20 -38.85
CA GLY A 124 6.11 -12.41 -38.06
C GLY A 124 7.42 -12.35 -37.26
N LYS A 125 8.11 -11.20 -37.22
CA LYS A 125 9.31 -10.92 -36.42
C LYS A 125 8.98 -10.75 -34.93
N TYR A 126 7.93 -11.44 -34.49
CA TYR A 126 7.60 -11.76 -33.10
C TYR A 126 8.61 -12.75 -32.50
N SER A 127 9.89 -12.50 -32.65
CA SER A 127 10.90 -13.11 -31.78
C SER A 127 11.27 -12.07 -30.75
N SER A 128 10.72 -12.25 -29.55
CA SER A 128 11.02 -11.42 -28.39
C SER A 128 12.54 -11.22 -28.26
N PRO A 129 13.04 -9.99 -28.09
CA PRO A 129 14.45 -9.74 -27.78
C PRO A 129 14.82 -10.28 -26.38
N MET A 130 13.85 -10.79 -25.61
CA MET A 130 14.13 -11.64 -24.47
C MET A 130 14.65 -12.98 -24.99
N GLY A 131 15.97 -13.15 -24.96
CA GLY A 131 16.55 -14.43 -24.58
C GLY A 131 15.78 -14.92 -23.34
N ASN A 132 14.89 -15.87 -23.61
CA ASN A 132 13.82 -16.38 -22.78
C ASN A 132 13.05 -15.31 -21.98
N SER A 133 11.92 -14.83 -22.54
CA SER A 133 10.71 -14.79 -21.71
C SER A 133 10.66 -16.15 -21.00
N PRO A 134 10.48 -16.27 -19.67
CA PRO A 134 10.44 -17.59 -19.03
C PRO A 134 9.50 -18.42 -19.89
N GLN A 135 10.08 -19.42 -20.57
CA GLN A 135 9.50 -19.96 -21.79
C GLN A 135 8.10 -20.39 -21.39
N MET A 136 7.09 -19.68 -21.91
CA MET A 136 5.72 -19.94 -21.50
C MET A 136 5.52 -21.42 -21.72
N MET A 137 5.13 -22.11 -20.67
CA MET A 137 5.06 -23.56 -20.72
C MET A 137 4.10 -23.93 -21.86
N PRO A 138 4.49 -24.79 -22.81
CA PRO A 138 3.61 -25.18 -23.90
C PRO A 138 2.28 -25.71 -23.36
N GLN A 139 1.17 -25.47 -24.06
CA GLN A 139 -0.16 -25.86 -23.58
C GLN A 139 -0.24 -27.36 -23.21
N ALA A 140 0.42 -28.24 -23.98
CA ALA A 140 0.48 -29.67 -23.68
C ALA A 140 1.17 -29.99 -22.34
N GLU A 141 2.22 -29.24 -21.98
CA GLU A 141 2.90 -29.36 -20.69
C GLU A 141 2.06 -28.77 -19.55
N ILE A 142 1.39 -27.63 -19.78
CA ILE A 142 0.42 -27.08 -18.84
C ILE A 142 -0.65 -28.12 -18.52
N ASP A 143 -1.25 -28.75 -19.54
CA ASP A 143 -2.31 -29.74 -19.37
C ASP A 143 -1.82 -31.01 -18.69
N LYS A 144 -0.56 -31.41 -18.92
CA LYS A 144 0.10 -32.50 -18.19
C LYS A 144 0.19 -32.15 -16.69
N VAL A 145 0.75 -30.98 -16.36
CA VAL A 145 0.89 -30.53 -14.96
C VAL A 145 -0.48 -30.40 -14.27
N ARG A 146 -1.49 -29.87 -14.96
CA ARG A 146 -2.87 -29.79 -14.44
C ARG A 146 -3.45 -31.16 -14.07
N LYS A 147 -3.21 -32.18 -14.90
CA LYS A 147 -3.63 -33.56 -14.58
C LYS A 147 -2.86 -34.12 -13.39
N GLU A 148 -1.55 -33.86 -13.30
CA GLU A 148 -0.71 -34.31 -12.19
C GLU A 148 -1.09 -33.68 -10.85
N VAL A 149 -1.45 -32.39 -10.81
CA VAL A 149 -1.86 -31.70 -9.57
C VAL A 149 -3.13 -32.31 -8.97
N LYS A 150 -3.99 -32.92 -9.80
CA LYS A 150 -5.23 -33.60 -9.34
C LYS A 150 -4.96 -34.94 -8.65
N THR A 151 -3.81 -35.57 -8.89
CA THR A 151 -3.49 -36.90 -8.37
C THR A 151 -2.27 -36.92 -7.45
N ALA A 152 -1.45 -35.87 -7.47
CA ALA A 152 -0.26 -35.73 -6.65
C ALA A 152 -0.13 -34.30 -6.09
N GLN A 153 0.16 -34.19 -4.80
CA GLN A 153 0.40 -32.92 -4.13
C GLN A 153 1.69 -32.25 -4.61
N THR A 154 1.73 -30.92 -4.50
CA THR A 154 2.96 -30.16 -4.75
C THR A 154 3.99 -30.46 -3.67
N ASN A 155 5.26 -30.55 -4.04
CA ASN A 155 6.38 -30.80 -3.13
C ASN A 155 7.69 -30.18 -3.67
N SER A 156 8.79 -30.34 -2.94
CA SER A 156 10.08 -29.75 -3.28
C SER A 156 10.61 -30.13 -4.67
N SER A 157 10.28 -31.32 -5.17
CA SER A 157 10.76 -31.82 -6.46
C SER A 157 10.02 -31.21 -7.65
N ASN A 158 8.76 -30.81 -7.48
CA ASN A 158 7.88 -30.40 -8.58
C ASN A 158 7.40 -28.94 -8.50
N VAL A 159 7.59 -28.25 -7.37
CA VAL A 159 7.07 -26.90 -7.14
C VAL A 159 7.53 -25.90 -8.20
N LYS A 160 8.79 -25.96 -8.65
CA LYS A 160 9.32 -25.01 -9.67
C LYS A 160 8.57 -25.14 -10.99
N VAL A 161 8.36 -26.37 -11.44
CA VAL A 161 7.63 -26.68 -12.69
C VAL A 161 6.16 -26.28 -12.55
N ARG A 162 5.54 -26.59 -11.41
CA ARG A 162 4.14 -26.25 -11.13
C ARG A 162 3.89 -24.74 -11.06
N VAL A 163 4.80 -23.97 -10.47
CA VAL A 163 4.69 -22.50 -10.44
C VAL A 163 4.81 -21.91 -11.85
N LEU A 164 5.73 -22.42 -12.67
CA LEU A 164 5.85 -21.99 -14.07
C LEU A 164 4.59 -22.34 -14.87
N ALA A 165 4.04 -23.55 -14.69
CA ALA A 165 2.80 -23.99 -15.31
C ALA A 165 1.62 -23.12 -14.88
N LEU A 166 1.49 -22.83 -13.57
CA LEU A 166 0.42 -22.00 -13.01
C LEU A 166 0.44 -20.59 -13.60
N LYS A 167 1.62 -19.96 -13.62
CA LYS A 167 1.81 -18.64 -14.25
C LYS A 167 1.45 -18.65 -15.73
N SER A 168 1.97 -19.62 -16.48
CA SER A 168 1.71 -19.75 -17.92
C SER A 168 0.23 -19.99 -18.21
N TRP A 169 -0.42 -20.79 -17.37
CA TRP A 169 -1.84 -21.09 -17.49
C TRP A 169 -2.71 -19.87 -17.18
N ALA A 170 -2.46 -19.17 -16.07
CA ALA A 170 -3.18 -17.94 -15.74
C ALA A 170 -3.07 -16.90 -16.86
N GLU A 171 -1.88 -16.68 -17.42
CA GLU A 171 -1.66 -15.77 -18.55
C GLU A 171 -2.34 -16.24 -19.85
N SER A 172 -2.47 -17.56 -20.06
CA SER A 172 -3.24 -18.09 -21.19
C SER A 172 -4.75 -17.88 -21.02
N LEU A 173 -5.23 -17.95 -19.77
CA LEU A 173 -6.64 -17.84 -19.42
C LEU A 173 -7.11 -16.40 -19.36
N SER A 174 -6.26 -15.46 -18.94
CA SER A 174 -6.62 -14.04 -18.85
C SER A 174 -7.08 -13.44 -20.18
N LYS A 175 -6.56 -13.97 -21.28
CA LYS A 175 -7.00 -13.63 -22.65
C LYS A 175 -8.44 -14.06 -22.97
N LYS A 176 -9.02 -14.98 -22.17
CA LYS A 176 -10.32 -15.62 -22.41
C LYS A 176 -11.29 -15.45 -21.24
N ASN A 177 -10.79 -15.10 -20.05
CA ASN A 177 -11.55 -15.06 -18.81
C ASN A 177 -10.98 -13.98 -17.87
N ALA A 178 -11.77 -12.95 -17.61
CA ALA A 178 -11.40 -11.81 -16.77
C ALA A 178 -11.09 -12.17 -15.30
N TYR A 179 -11.45 -13.37 -14.84
CA TYR A 179 -11.19 -13.82 -13.46
C TYR A 179 -9.83 -14.49 -13.27
N ALA A 180 -9.17 -14.95 -14.34
CA ALA A 180 -7.88 -15.63 -14.21
C ALA A 180 -6.77 -14.71 -13.69
N ASP A 181 -6.72 -13.46 -14.18
CA ASP A 181 -5.79 -12.42 -13.69
C ASP A 181 -6.04 -12.03 -12.24
N LYS A 182 -7.25 -12.28 -11.74
CA LYS A 182 -7.64 -11.99 -10.36
C LYS A 182 -7.26 -13.11 -9.39
N ILE A 183 -7.01 -14.33 -9.90
CA ILE A 183 -6.63 -15.49 -9.08
C ILE A 183 -5.11 -15.59 -8.92
N TYR A 184 -4.37 -15.41 -10.01
CA TYR A 184 -2.91 -15.41 -10.00
C TYR A 184 -2.38 -13.99 -10.20
N THR A 185 -2.29 -13.24 -9.11
CA THR A 185 -1.80 -11.86 -9.09
C THR A 185 -0.28 -11.79 -8.86
N ILE A 186 0.28 -10.57 -8.88
CA ILE A 186 1.70 -10.34 -8.53
C ILE A 186 1.98 -10.80 -7.09
N GLU A 187 1.04 -10.58 -6.18
CA GLU A 187 1.15 -11.01 -4.77
C GLU A 187 1.11 -12.52 -4.66
N THR A 188 0.25 -13.22 -5.41
CA THR A 188 0.24 -14.68 -5.42
C THR A 188 1.61 -15.24 -5.81
N ASP A 189 2.26 -14.67 -6.84
CA ASP A 189 3.62 -15.03 -7.24
C ASP A 189 4.66 -14.72 -6.15
N LEU A 190 4.60 -13.52 -5.55
CA LEU A 190 5.49 -13.12 -4.45
C LEU A 190 5.32 -14.02 -3.22
N PHE A 191 4.09 -14.36 -2.84
CA PHE A 191 3.81 -15.22 -1.69
C PHE A 191 4.31 -16.63 -1.91
N ILE A 192 4.12 -17.19 -3.10
CA ILE A 192 4.70 -18.50 -3.43
C ILE A 192 6.22 -18.46 -3.24
N LYS A 193 6.89 -17.41 -3.72
CA LYS A 193 8.36 -17.28 -3.60
C LYS A 193 8.83 -17.12 -2.15
N VAL A 194 8.17 -16.26 -1.36
CA VAL A 194 8.49 -16.07 0.07
C VAL A 194 8.25 -17.35 0.85
N LEU A 195 7.08 -17.98 0.66
CA LEU A 195 6.74 -19.24 1.32
C LEU A 195 7.67 -20.37 0.92
N GLN A 196 8.12 -20.46 -0.33
CA GLN A 196 9.10 -21.47 -0.73
C GLN A 196 10.40 -21.40 0.09
N LYS A 197 10.76 -20.21 0.59
CA LYS A 197 11.94 -20.01 1.44
C LYS A 197 11.62 -20.22 2.92
N GLU A 198 10.49 -19.71 3.39
CA GLU A 198 10.17 -19.64 4.82
C GLU A 198 9.33 -20.82 5.33
N ASN A 199 8.40 -21.31 4.51
CA ASN A 199 7.49 -22.41 4.83
C ASN A 199 7.07 -23.16 3.55
N PRO A 200 7.92 -24.07 3.03
CA PRO A 200 7.72 -24.70 1.72
C PRO A 200 6.39 -25.45 1.60
N GLU A 201 5.94 -26.13 2.66
CA GLU A 201 4.66 -26.86 2.69
C GLU A 201 3.45 -25.96 2.43
N LYS A 202 3.49 -24.72 2.95
CA LYS A 202 2.46 -23.72 2.66
C LYS A 202 2.55 -23.22 1.23
N ALA A 203 3.75 -23.07 0.69
CA ALA A 203 3.91 -22.73 -0.72
C ALA A 203 3.28 -23.81 -1.61
N TYR A 204 3.49 -25.08 -1.28
CA TYR A 204 2.93 -26.21 -2.00
C TYR A 204 1.40 -26.22 -1.94
N SER A 205 0.85 -26.04 -0.75
CA SER A 205 -0.60 -25.94 -0.53
C SER A 205 -1.21 -24.75 -1.29
N LEU A 206 -0.53 -23.61 -1.33
CA LEU A 206 -0.97 -22.42 -2.07
C LEU A 206 -0.95 -22.67 -3.58
N VAL A 207 0.09 -23.34 -4.10
CA VAL A 207 0.16 -23.73 -5.52
C VAL A 207 -1.01 -24.64 -5.89
N ASP A 208 -1.25 -25.70 -5.11
CA ASP A 208 -2.35 -26.65 -5.36
C ASP A 208 -3.72 -25.96 -5.29
N LYS A 209 -3.94 -25.11 -4.27
CA LYS A 209 -5.16 -24.30 -4.15
C LYS A 209 -5.34 -23.38 -5.35
N THR A 210 -4.29 -22.72 -5.82
CA THR A 210 -4.38 -21.77 -6.94
C THR A 210 -4.70 -22.47 -8.26
N PHE A 211 -4.17 -23.69 -8.48
CA PHE A 211 -4.63 -24.54 -9.58
C PHE A 211 -6.12 -24.86 -9.48
N ALA A 212 -6.59 -25.26 -8.30
CA ALA A 212 -8.00 -25.58 -8.08
C ALA A 212 -8.92 -24.35 -8.29
N ASP A 213 -8.48 -23.17 -7.85
CA ASP A 213 -9.18 -21.90 -8.05
C ASP A 213 -9.27 -21.53 -9.55
N LEU A 214 -8.17 -21.68 -10.30
CA LEU A 214 -8.18 -21.46 -11.76
C LEU A 214 -9.07 -22.48 -12.49
N GLU A 215 -9.06 -23.76 -12.09
CA GLU A 215 -9.96 -24.78 -12.68
C GLU A 215 -11.42 -24.40 -12.49
N ARG A 216 -11.79 -23.97 -11.27
CA ARG A 216 -13.15 -23.51 -10.98
C ARG A 216 -13.51 -22.26 -11.79
N ALA A 217 -12.59 -21.33 -11.95
CA ALA A 217 -12.86 -20.11 -12.71
C ALA A 217 -13.17 -20.35 -14.19
N VAL A 218 -12.67 -21.44 -14.77
CA VAL A 218 -12.89 -21.76 -16.19
C VAL A 218 -14.00 -22.80 -16.40
N ASP A 219 -14.54 -23.36 -15.33
CA ASP A 219 -15.68 -24.27 -15.40
C ASP A 219 -16.95 -23.50 -15.81
N PRO A 220 -17.57 -23.83 -16.96
CA PRO A 220 -18.82 -23.18 -17.39
C PRO A 220 -19.98 -23.37 -16.42
N GLN A 221 -19.91 -24.35 -15.52
CA GLN A 221 -20.94 -24.62 -14.51
C GLN A 221 -20.76 -23.79 -13.23
N THR A 222 -19.67 -23.04 -13.09
CA THR A 222 -19.45 -22.20 -11.92
C THR A 222 -20.49 -21.09 -11.84
N ASP A 223 -21.34 -21.16 -10.83
CA ASP A 223 -22.27 -20.08 -10.48
C ASP A 223 -21.52 -18.95 -9.77
N TRP A 224 -21.13 -17.94 -10.55
CA TRP A 224 -20.45 -16.76 -10.05
C TRP A 224 -21.26 -15.94 -9.05
N ASN A 225 -22.60 -16.03 -9.07
CA ASN A 225 -23.43 -15.36 -8.07
C ASN A 225 -23.37 -16.09 -6.73
N ALA A 226 -23.38 -17.43 -6.75
CA ALA A 226 -23.18 -18.24 -5.55
C ALA A 226 -21.79 -17.99 -4.93
N VAL A 227 -20.73 -17.92 -5.74
CA VAL A 227 -19.37 -17.62 -5.26
C VAL A 227 -19.31 -16.26 -4.55
N LYS A 228 -19.96 -15.23 -5.12
CA LYS A 228 -20.06 -13.91 -4.46
C LYS A 228 -20.88 -13.97 -3.17
N ALA A 229 -21.99 -14.70 -3.15
CA ALA A 229 -22.84 -14.83 -1.97
C ALA A 229 -22.14 -15.59 -0.82
N GLU A 230 -21.35 -16.62 -1.13
CA GLU A 230 -20.59 -17.39 -0.14
C GLU A 230 -19.51 -16.59 0.59
N LYS A 231 -18.99 -15.49 0.00
CA LYS A 231 -17.96 -14.65 0.64
C LYS A 231 -18.45 -14.02 1.95
N HIS A 232 -19.77 -13.88 2.15
CA HIS A 232 -20.34 -13.10 3.24
C HIS A 232 -21.10 -13.89 4.30
N VAL A 233 -20.95 -15.22 4.35
CA VAL A 233 -21.60 -16.01 5.41
C VAL A 233 -21.01 -15.58 6.76
N PRO A 234 -21.79 -14.90 7.64
CA PRO A 234 -21.29 -14.51 8.95
C PRO A 234 -21.02 -15.79 9.74
N GLN A 235 -19.79 -15.97 10.20
CA GLN A 235 -19.50 -17.05 11.13
C GLN A 235 -20.21 -16.79 12.45
N ALA A 236 -20.67 -17.85 13.11
CA ALA A 236 -21.29 -17.72 14.43
C ALA A 236 -20.29 -17.07 15.40
N LYS A 237 -20.65 -15.91 15.97
CA LYS A 237 -19.80 -15.20 16.93
C LYS A 237 -19.55 -16.11 18.15
N LYS A 238 -18.31 -16.56 18.35
CA LYS A 238 -17.88 -17.20 19.59
C LYS A 238 -17.51 -16.11 20.58
N PHE A 239 -18.11 -16.13 21.76
CA PHE A 239 -17.76 -15.21 22.83
C PHE A 239 -17.03 -15.93 23.96
N ILE A 240 -16.05 -15.26 24.56
CA ILE A 240 -15.29 -15.73 25.71
C ILE A 240 -15.48 -14.73 26.87
N PRO A 241 -15.68 -15.20 28.11
CA PRO A 241 -15.74 -14.31 29.27
C PRO A 241 -14.42 -13.56 29.48
N ALA A 242 -14.52 -12.27 29.78
CA ALA A 242 -13.38 -11.43 30.17
C ALA A 242 -13.69 -10.68 31.47
N VAL A 243 -12.68 -10.57 32.34
CA VAL A 243 -12.79 -9.89 33.63
C VAL A 243 -11.77 -8.76 33.70
N LEU A 244 -12.22 -7.52 33.94
CA LEU A 244 -11.33 -6.36 34.08
C LEU A 244 -11.48 -5.76 35.48
N THR A 245 -10.38 -5.26 36.03
CA THR A 245 -10.41 -4.41 37.23
C THR A 245 -10.59 -2.95 36.79
N VAL A 246 -11.63 -2.29 37.30
CA VAL A 246 -12.01 -0.93 36.90
C VAL A 246 -12.39 -0.10 38.13
N ASN A 247 -11.92 1.14 38.17
CA ASN A 247 -12.25 2.09 39.25
C ASN A 247 -13.48 2.95 38.89
N ALA A 248 -14.66 2.33 38.81
CA ALA A 248 -15.94 3.00 38.64
C ALA A 248 -17.08 2.12 39.17
N SER A 249 -18.30 2.68 39.30
CA SER A 249 -19.51 1.90 39.63
C SER A 249 -20.13 1.25 38.40
N GLU A 250 -19.96 1.87 37.23
CA GLU A 250 -20.49 1.39 35.95
C GLU A 250 -19.49 1.69 34.84
N VAL A 251 -19.53 0.87 33.79
CA VAL A 251 -18.78 1.10 32.55
C VAL A 251 -19.73 1.08 31.36
N ARG A 252 -19.39 1.83 30.32
CA ARG A 252 -19.95 1.66 28.98
C ARG A 252 -19.08 0.68 28.20
N VAL A 253 -19.70 -0.31 27.60
CA VAL A 253 -19.06 -1.26 26.69
C VAL A 253 -19.62 -1.00 25.30
N SER A 254 -18.77 -0.72 24.31
CA SER A 254 -19.19 -0.49 22.93
C SER A 254 -18.38 -1.34 21.97
N GLU A 255 -18.99 -1.99 20.98
CA GLU A 255 -18.25 -2.59 19.87
C GLU A 255 -17.46 -1.49 19.13
N SER A 256 -16.26 -1.84 18.66
CA SER A 256 -15.38 -0.92 17.91
C SER A 256 -15.64 -0.94 16.40
N VAL A 257 -16.47 -1.87 15.94
CA VAL A 257 -16.88 -2.05 14.55
C VAL A 257 -18.39 -1.80 14.45
N PRO A 258 -18.89 -1.08 13.43
CA PRO A 258 -20.33 -0.93 13.27
C PRO A 258 -21.03 -2.27 13.01
N HIS A 259 -22.28 -2.43 13.46
CA HIS A 259 -23.05 -3.70 13.35
C HIS A 259 -23.53 -4.05 11.93
N TYR A 260 -23.16 -3.26 10.93
CA TYR A 260 -23.56 -3.44 9.52
C TYR A 260 -22.63 -4.39 8.78
N VAL A 261 -23.04 -4.84 7.59
CA VAL A 261 -22.22 -5.67 6.69
C VAL A 261 -21.24 -4.81 5.89
N SER A 262 -21.67 -3.60 5.50
CA SER A 262 -20.85 -2.62 4.80
C SER A 262 -21.06 -1.21 5.35
N GLY A 263 -20.01 -0.38 5.30
CA GLY A 263 -20.06 1.02 5.68
C GLY A 263 -20.99 1.87 4.82
N ALA A 264 -21.38 1.40 3.63
CA ALA A 264 -22.42 2.04 2.83
C ALA A 264 -23.79 2.07 3.54
N GLN A 265 -24.04 1.15 4.47
CA GLN A 265 -25.29 1.06 5.23
C GLN A 265 -25.31 2.00 6.45
N VAL A 266 -24.16 2.57 6.82
CA VAL A 266 -24.05 3.47 7.98
C VAL A 266 -24.62 4.84 7.61
N THR A 267 -25.88 5.07 8.00
CA THR A 267 -26.58 6.36 7.82
C THR A 267 -26.56 7.23 9.07
N ASN A 268 -26.40 6.62 10.25
CA ASN A 268 -26.34 7.29 11.55
C ASN A 268 -25.11 6.83 12.34
N TYR A 269 -24.00 7.57 12.23
CA TYR A 269 -22.72 7.20 12.85
C TYR A 269 -22.79 6.94 14.37
N PRO A 270 -23.38 7.82 15.21
CA PRO A 270 -23.51 7.56 16.64
C PRO A 270 -24.25 6.27 17.02
N ALA A 271 -25.22 5.85 16.22
CA ALA A 271 -26.02 4.65 16.48
C ALA A 271 -25.46 3.38 15.80
N ALA A 272 -24.37 3.51 15.04
CA ALA A 272 -23.85 2.42 14.22
C ALA A 272 -23.11 1.35 15.04
N PHE A 273 -22.76 1.64 16.30
CA PHE A 273 -22.00 0.76 17.18
C PHE A 273 -22.90 0.22 18.29
N ASP A 274 -22.89 -1.09 18.47
CA ASP A 274 -23.59 -1.72 19.57
C ASP A 274 -22.95 -1.29 20.89
N SER A 275 -23.76 -0.81 21.84
CA SER A 275 -23.27 -0.37 23.13
C SER A 275 -24.25 -0.66 24.25
N GLY A 276 -23.71 -0.82 25.46
CA GLY A 276 -24.47 -1.07 26.67
C GLY A 276 -23.71 -0.64 27.92
N THR A 277 -24.39 -0.63 29.05
CA THR A 277 -23.79 -0.34 30.36
C THR A 277 -23.69 -1.60 31.20
N VAL A 278 -22.54 -1.80 31.84
CA VAL A 278 -22.30 -2.95 32.72
C VAL A 278 -21.91 -2.43 34.10
N ARG A 279 -22.54 -2.99 35.14
CA ARG A 279 -22.20 -2.65 36.53
C ARG A 279 -20.87 -3.25 36.92
N VAL A 280 -20.12 -2.48 37.71
CA VAL A 280 -18.88 -2.93 38.34
C VAL A 280 -19.23 -3.47 39.73
N VAL A 281 -18.85 -4.71 40.01
CA VAL A 281 -19.11 -5.38 41.29
C VAL A 281 -17.78 -5.72 41.93
N ASN A 282 -17.53 -5.21 43.14
CA ASN A 282 -16.26 -5.39 43.86
C ASN A 282 -15.02 -4.94 43.04
N GLY A 283 -15.14 -3.84 42.29
CA GLY A 283 -14.08 -3.33 41.42
C GLY A 283 -13.84 -4.16 40.14
N LEU A 284 -14.68 -5.17 39.88
CA LEU A 284 -14.58 -6.03 38.70
C LEU A 284 -15.75 -5.81 37.75
N VAL A 285 -15.45 -5.79 36.45
CA VAL A 285 -16.44 -5.89 35.39
C VAL A 285 -16.29 -7.22 34.67
N ASN A 286 -17.41 -7.93 34.52
CA ASN A 286 -17.50 -9.17 33.76
C ASN A 286 -18.19 -8.87 32.43
N ILE A 287 -17.51 -9.12 31.31
CA ILE A 287 -18.03 -8.92 29.96
C ILE A 287 -17.82 -10.18 29.12
N SER A 288 -18.54 -10.27 28.00
CA SER A 288 -18.36 -11.33 27.01
C SER A 288 -17.77 -10.70 25.75
N VAL A 289 -16.64 -11.21 25.27
CA VAL A 289 -15.91 -10.62 24.13
C VAL A 289 -15.74 -11.63 23.01
N GLY A 290 -15.95 -11.18 21.78
CA GLY A 290 -15.70 -11.95 20.55
C GLY A 290 -14.44 -11.48 19.85
N SER A 291 -14.32 -11.80 18.55
CA SER A 291 -13.21 -11.34 17.72
C SER A 291 -13.29 -9.85 17.36
N VAL A 292 -14.48 -9.25 17.38
CA VAL A 292 -14.66 -7.80 17.26
C VAL A 292 -14.21 -7.14 18.57
N PRO A 293 -13.25 -6.19 18.55
CA PRO A 293 -12.84 -5.52 19.78
C PRO A 293 -13.95 -4.67 20.36
N VAL A 294 -14.01 -4.64 21.69
CA VAL A 294 -14.90 -3.74 22.45
C VAL A 294 -14.07 -2.70 23.18
N ILE A 295 -14.64 -1.50 23.31
CA ILE A 295 -14.10 -0.39 24.09
C ILE A 295 -14.86 -0.32 25.41
N VAL A 296 -14.16 -0.37 26.53
CA VAL A 296 -14.72 -0.28 27.88
C VAL A 296 -14.31 1.05 28.50
N GLU A 297 -15.31 1.89 28.78
CA GLU A 297 -15.16 3.24 29.28
C GLU A 297 -15.79 3.36 30.68
N PRO A 298 -15.02 3.66 31.74
CA PRO A 298 -15.57 3.95 33.06
C PRO A 298 -16.50 5.17 33.01
N LEU A 299 -17.73 5.00 33.50
CA LEU A 299 -18.69 6.10 33.62
C LEU A 299 -18.39 6.89 34.89
N THR A 300 -17.51 7.88 34.75
CA THR A 300 -17.26 8.90 35.78
C THR A 300 -17.93 10.21 35.36
N ASN A 301 -18.31 11.07 36.32
CA ASN A 301 -19.10 12.29 36.07
C ASN A 301 -18.51 13.15 34.92
N ALA A 302 -19.31 13.30 33.85
CA ALA A 302 -19.21 14.19 32.69
C ALA A 302 -17.79 14.64 32.26
N GLY A 303 -17.16 13.84 31.39
CA GLY A 303 -15.85 14.13 30.84
C GLY A 303 -15.81 15.28 29.83
N ALA A 304 -14.86 16.21 30.01
CA ALA A 304 -14.48 17.20 29.02
C ALA A 304 -14.15 16.54 27.66
N VAL A 305 -14.58 17.18 26.56
CA VAL A 305 -14.20 16.82 25.19
C VAL A 305 -12.72 17.11 25.02
N CYS A 306 -11.89 16.09 24.85
CA CYS A 306 -10.48 16.27 24.51
C CYS A 306 -10.35 16.47 23.01
N THR A 307 -9.45 17.38 22.61
CA THR A 307 -9.04 17.50 21.21
C THR A 307 -7.59 17.03 21.10
N ALA A 308 -7.38 15.95 20.36
CA ALA A 308 -6.06 15.46 19.99
C ALA A 308 -5.22 16.58 19.36
N THR A 309 -3.98 16.77 19.81
CA THR A 309 -3.06 17.70 19.12
C THR A 309 -2.36 16.98 17.98
N ALA A 310 -2.04 17.70 16.91
CA ALA A 310 -1.45 17.05 15.75
C ALA A 310 -0.12 16.34 16.07
N ASN A 311 0.66 16.88 17.00
CA ASN A 311 2.00 16.38 17.28
C ASN A 311 2.04 15.08 18.10
N SER A 312 1.08 14.89 19.01
CA SER A 312 1.02 13.75 19.94
C SER A 312 0.11 12.62 19.47
N SER A 313 -0.65 12.83 18.41
CA SER A 313 -1.54 11.81 17.87
C SER A 313 -0.77 10.63 17.29
N PRO A 314 -1.14 9.38 17.62
CA PRO A 314 -0.56 8.19 17.00
C PRO A 314 -1.18 7.86 15.64
N PHE A 315 -2.20 8.60 15.21
CA PHE A 315 -3.02 8.30 14.05
C PHE A 315 -2.47 8.96 12.78
N GLY A 316 -1.85 8.15 11.93
CA GLY A 316 -1.36 8.56 10.62
C GLY A 316 -1.99 7.79 9.46
N ILE A 317 -1.96 8.42 8.29
CA ILE A 317 -2.23 7.76 7.01
C ILE A 317 -1.00 7.88 6.12
N LEU A 318 -0.64 6.77 5.48
CA LEU A 318 0.33 6.72 4.40
C LEU A 318 -0.42 6.71 3.06
N GLU A 319 0.04 7.54 2.12
CA GLU A 319 -0.45 7.55 0.74
C GLU A 319 0.72 7.34 -0.24
N VAL A 320 0.58 6.35 -1.11
CA VAL A 320 1.46 6.12 -2.24
C VAL A 320 0.82 6.79 -3.45
N VAL A 321 1.29 7.99 -3.78
CA VAL A 321 0.71 8.72 -4.92
C VAL A 321 1.68 8.60 -6.06
N GLU A 322 1.21 8.06 -7.19
CA GLU A 322 2.03 7.88 -8.38
C GLU A 322 2.34 9.21 -9.09
N ARG A 323 1.50 10.24 -8.89
CA ARG A 323 1.68 11.56 -9.53
C ARG A 323 1.34 12.74 -8.64
N LEU A 324 2.22 13.73 -8.65
CA LEU A 324 2.11 14.95 -7.87
C LEU A 324 1.01 15.91 -8.34
N ASP A 325 0.64 15.87 -9.62
CA ASP A 325 -0.38 16.71 -10.25
C ASP A 325 -1.82 16.30 -9.90
N ARG A 326 -2.00 15.08 -9.37
CA ARG A 326 -3.29 14.52 -8.95
C ARG A 326 -3.56 14.63 -7.47
N LEU A 327 -2.60 15.17 -6.73
CA LEU A 327 -2.68 15.16 -5.29
C LEU A 327 -3.61 16.28 -4.84
N ASP A 328 -4.86 15.90 -4.59
CA ASP A 328 -5.84 16.79 -3.98
C ASP A 328 -5.57 16.87 -2.47
N THR A 329 -4.89 17.94 -2.03
CA THR A 329 -4.66 18.18 -0.60
C THR A 329 -5.96 18.30 0.19
N ASP A 330 -7.06 18.70 -0.44
CA ASP A 330 -8.35 18.87 0.24
C ASP A 330 -8.98 17.51 0.52
N PHE A 331 -8.77 16.55 -0.38
CA PHE A 331 -9.07 15.15 -0.17
C PHE A 331 -8.28 14.61 1.03
N TYR A 332 -6.94 14.63 0.98
CA TYR A 332 -6.11 13.95 1.97
C TYR A 332 -5.85 14.72 3.27
N ALA A 333 -5.89 16.05 3.29
CA ALA A 333 -5.61 16.84 4.49
C ALA A 333 -6.77 17.72 4.92
N GLY A 334 -7.81 17.84 4.10
CA GLY A 334 -9.02 18.60 4.40
C GLY A 334 -10.12 17.74 5.00
N LYS A 335 -11.05 17.32 4.12
CA LYS A 335 -12.32 16.70 4.52
C LYS A 335 -12.09 15.44 5.35
N PHE A 336 -11.25 14.53 4.89
CA PHE A 336 -11.06 13.23 5.53
C PHE A 336 -10.23 13.33 6.81
N ALA A 337 -9.21 14.18 6.87
CA ALA A 337 -8.43 14.39 8.09
C ALA A 337 -9.31 14.90 9.23
N LYS A 338 -10.20 15.84 8.92
CA LYS A 338 -11.17 16.38 9.88
C LYS A 338 -12.24 15.36 10.27
N ASP A 339 -12.80 14.63 9.30
CA ASP A 339 -13.91 13.70 9.56
C ASP A 339 -13.45 12.41 10.25
N VAL A 340 -12.35 11.80 9.78
CA VAL A 340 -11.79 10.54 10.30
C VAL A 340 -10.93 10.78 11.54
N GLY A 341 -10.22 11.91 11.61
CA GLY A 341 -9.48 12.30 12.81
C GLY A 341 -8.01 11.87 12.86
N TYR A 342 -7.41 11.41 11.76
CA TYR A 342 -5.95 11.29 11.69
C TYR A 342 -5.29 12.67 11.69
N LYS A 343 -4.07 12.72 12.19
CA LYS A 343 -3.30 13.95 12.35
C LYS A 343 -1.93 13.91 11.70
N TRP A 344 -1.54 12.77 11.13
CA TRP A 344 -0.31 12.61 10.40
C TRP A 344 -0.58 12.16 8.97
N LEU A 345 0.10 12.80 8.03
CA LEU A 345 0.19 12.34 6.64
C LEU A 345 1.62 12.00 6.32
N ARG A 346 1.81 10.84 5.70
CA ARG A 346 3.06 10.42 5.07
C ARG A 346 2.78 10.19 3.60
N PHE A 347 3.61 10.72 2.72
CA PHE A 347 3.54 10.41 1.30
C PHE A 347 4.72 9.55 0.86
N MET A 348 4.47 8.71 -0.15
CA MET A 348 5.45 7.97 -0.93
C MET A 348 5.22 8.23 -2.43
N GLY A 349 6.23 7.92 -3.25
CA GLY A 349 6.23 8.24 -4.68
C GLY A 349 6.74 9.66 -4.96
N PRO A 350 6.39 10.29 -6.10
CA PRO A 350 6.81 11.66 -6.41
C PRO A 350 6.56 12.75 -5.34
N PRO A 351 5.53 12.66 -4.46
CA PRO A 351 5.34 13.61 -3.36
C PRO A 351 6.29 13.41 -2.18
N SER A 352 7.13 12.36 -2.19
CA SER A 352 8.28 12.29 -1.29
C SER A 352 9.37 13.26 -1.75
N ALA A 353 10.39 13.51 -0.93
CA ALA A 353 11.56 14.31 -1.28
C ALA A 353 12.63 13.42 -1.93
N GLN A 354 12.65 13.37 -3.26
CA GLN A 354 13.55 12.53 -4.04
C GLN A 354 14.75 13.30 -4.57
N TYR A 355 15.95 12.87 -4.19
CA TYR A 355 17.19 13.52 -4.61
C TYR A 355 17.35 13.53 -6.13
N MET A 356 16.99 12.43 -6.81
CA MET A 356 17.16 12.34 -8.26
C MET A 356 16.14 13.16 -9.06
N ILE A 357 14.91 13.33 -8.55
CA ILE A 357 13.94 14.27 -9.14
C ILE A 357 14.43 15.70 -8.97
N TYR A 358 14.96 16.05 -7.79
CA TYR A 358 15.59 17.37 -7.60
C TYR A 358 16.77 17.58 -8.56
N LYS A 359 17.64 16.58 -8.72
CA LYS A 359 18.86 16.73 -9.53
C LYS A 359 18.60 16.80 -11.03
N ARG A 360 17.65 16.02 -11.55
CA ARG A 360 17.49 15.81 -13.00
C ARG A 360 16.05 16.04 -13.50
N GLY A 361 15.12 16.36 -12.62
CA GLY A 361 13.70 16.32 -12.89
C GLY A 361 13.16 14.90 -12.81
N GLY A 362 11.83 14.80 -12.90
CA GLY A 362 11.11 13.54 -13.02
C GLY A 362 10.19 13.57 -14.24
N MET A 363 9.42 12.51 -14.45
CA MET A 363 8.41 12.53 -15.50
C MET A 363 7.37 13.61 -15.16
N ASN A 364 7.35 14.69 -15.96
CA ASN A 364 6.52 15.89 -15.75
C ASN A 364 6.86 16.75 -14.52
N LEU A 365 8.03 16.54 -13.92
CA LEU A 365 8.50 17.35 -12.79
C LEU A 365 9.80 18.05 -13.19
N GLN A 366 9.79 19.37 -13.10
CA GLN A 366 11.01 20.16 -13.30
C GLN A 366 12.01 19.86 -12.19
N ALA A 367 13.30 19.93 -12.50
CA ALA A 367 14.37 19.78 -11.52
C ALA A 367 14.40 20.95 -10.53
N GLY A 368 15.22 20.80 -9.48
CA GLY A 368 15.64 21.90 -8.61
C GLY A 368 14.50 22.51 -7.80
N ASP A 369 14.51 23.84 -7.76
CA ASP A 369 13.59 24.65 -6.95
C ASP A 369 12.12 24.49 -7.34
N ALA A 370 11.81 24.23 -8.61
CA ALA A 370 10.43 24.05 -9.07
C ALA A 370 9.78 22.81 -8.45
N TYR A 371 10.52 21.70 -8.38
CA TYR A 371 10.06 20.50 -7.68
C TYR A 371 9.84 20.74 -6.18
N LEU A 372 10.80 21.40 -5.51
CA LEU A 372 10.66 21.70 -4.08
C LEU A 372 9.53 22.69 -3.79
N ALA A 373 9.24 23.63 -4.68
CA ALA A 373 8.10 24.53 -4.56
C ALA A 373 6.77 23.77 -4.60
N HIS A 374 6.66 22.75 -5.46
CA HIS A 374 5.48 21.87 -5.51
C HIS A 374 5.30 21.09 -4.20
N LEU A 375 6.39 20.50 -3.66
CA LEU A 375 6.36 19.85 -2.36
C LEU A 375 5.98 20.82 -1.24
N SER A 376 6.51 22.04 -1.25
CA SER A 376 6.15 23.07 -0.26
C SER A 376 4.65 23.35 -0.28
N SER A 377 4.08 23.61 -1.45
CA SER A 377 2.63 23.87 -1.58
C SER A 377 1.80 22.73 -1.00
N LEU A 378 2.18 21.49 -1.31
CA LEU A 378 1.51 20.29 -0.82
C LEU A 378 1.51 20.21 0.72
N TYR A 379 2.70 20.26 1.32
CA TYR A 379 2.86 20.07 2.75
C TYR A 379 2.39 21.27 3.57
N GLU A 380 2.56 22.50 3.08
CA GLU A 380 2.04 23.69 3.73
C GLU A 380 0.51 23.74 3.72
N SER A 381 -0.14 23.31 2.62
CA SER A 381 -1.59 23.15 2.57
C SER A 381 -2.08 22.15 3.62
N ALA A 382 -1.41 20.99 3.73
CA ALA A 382 -1.77 19.98 4.72
C ALA A 382 -1.60 20.47 6.17
N MET A 383 -0.47 21.11 6.47
CA MET A 383 -0.20 21.67 7.81
C MET A 383 -1.13 22.83 8.15
N GLY A 384 -1.49 23.68 7.17
CA GLY A 384 -2.49 24.74 7.34
C GLY A 384 -3.88 24.21 7.72
N ARG A 385 -4.16 22.94 7.45
CA ARG A 385 -5.42 22.24 7.80
C ARG A 385 -5.33 21.47 9.12
N GLY A 386 -4.25 21.63 9.86
CA GLY A 386 -4.07 21.01 11.19
C GLY A 386 -3.60 19.56 11.15
N VAL A 387 -2.92 19.15 10.06
CA VAL A 387 -2.32 17.82 9.88
C VAL A 387 -0.81 17.95 9.80
N SER A 388 -0.09 17.21 10.64
CA SER A 388 1.37 17.14 10.59
C SER A 388 1.84 16.27 9.42
N ALA A 389 2.99 16.62 8.85
CA ALA A 389 3.59 15.90 7.73
C ALA A 389 4.83 15.11 8.16
N LEU A 390 4.90 13.86 7.72
CA LEU A 390 6.12 13.05 7.72
C LEU A 390 6.62 12.90 6.28
N VAL A 391 7.66 13.64 5.92
CA VAL A 391 8.20 13.65 4.55
C VAL A 391 9.16 12.48 4.36
N THR A 392 8.84 11.58 3.44
CA THR A 392 9.77 10.51 3.05
C THR A 392 10.89 11.10 2.21
N ILE A 393 12.15 10.82 2.52
CA ILE A 393 13.32 11.21 1.74
C ILE A 393 13.83 9.98 1.01
N ASN A 394 14.06 10.10 -0.31
CA ASN A 394 14.75 9.09 -1.11
C ASN A 394 16.12 9.64 -1.53
N PRO A 395 17.22 9.16 -0.94
CA PRO A 395 18.57 9.59 -1.27
C PRO A 395 19.18 8.80 -2.43
N SER A 396 18.50 7.76 -2.95
CA SER A 396 19.06 6.84 -3.95
C SER A 396 19.53 7.61 -5.19
N THR A 397 20.74 7.29 -5.64
CA THR A 397 21.35 7.84 -6.85
C THR A 397 21.34 6.88 -8.02
N GLY A 398 20.79 5.67 -7.82
CA GLY A 398 20.46 4.79 -8.92
C GLY A 398 19.68 5.58 -9.96
N ASP A 399 20.04 5.38 -11.23
CA ASP A 399 19.55 6.24 -12.32
C ASP A 399 18.05 6.50 -12.18
N ALA A 400 17.65 7.77 -12.31
CA ALA A 400 16.24 8.17 -12.42
C ALA A 400 15.52 7.54 -13.63
N LYS A 401 16.22 6.67 -14.38
CA LYS A 401 15.74 5.92 -15.52
C LYS A 401 15.21 4.57 -15.01
N PRO A 402 13.95 4.23 -15.28
CA PRO A 402 13.40 2.93 -14.95
C PRO A 402 14.27 1.79 -15.52
N PRO A 403 14.53 0.72 -14.74
CA PRO A 403 14.09 0.53 -13.36
C PRO A 403 15.00 1.33 -12.45
N MET A 404 14.44 2.18 -11.59
CA MET A 404 15.25 2.85 -10.58
C MET A 404 15.94 1.75 -9.76
N LYS A 405 17.26 1.71 -9.78
CA LYS A 405 18.01 0.95 -8.76
C LYS A 405 17.82 1.71 -7.45
N ALA A 406 16.72 1.46 -6.77
CA ALA A 406 16.54 1.91 -5.40
C ALA A 406 17.70 1.34 -4.57
N GLY A 407 18.19 2.13 -3.61
CA GLY A 407 19.13 1.64 -2.61
C GLY A 407 20.62 1.76 -2.90
N VAL A 408 21.02 2.58 -3.88
CA VAL A 408 22.44 2.92 -4.10
C VAL A 408 22.70 4.34 -3.59
N PHE A 409 23.65 4.48 -2.67
CA PHE A 409 24.10 5.79 -2.19
C PHE A 409 25.56 5.72 -1.72
N THR A 410 26.44 6.37 -2.47
CA THR A 410 27.89 6.23 -2.26
C THR A 410 28.53 7.51 -1.74
N GLN A 411 29.80 7.44 -1.36
CA GLN A 411 30.57 8.62 -0.92
C GLN A 411 30.62 9.72 -1.99
N ALA A 412 30.57 9.37 -3.28
CA ALA A 412 30.56 10.34 -4.38
C ALA A 412 29.27 11.18 -4.41
N ASP A 413 28.18 10.68 -3.83
CA ASP A 413 26.87 11.31 -3.87
C ASP A 413 26.66 12.32 -2.73
N VAL A 414 27.44 12.20 -1.65
CA VAL A 414 27.29 12.94 -0.39
C VAL A 414 27.21 14.45 -0.61
N SER A 415 28.06 15.03 -1.48
CA SER A 415 28.08 16.48 -1.71
C SER A 415 26.80 16.98 -2.37
N GLY A 416 26.39 16.36 -3.49
CA GLY A 416 25.17 16.78 -4.20
C GLY A 416 23.89 16.50 -3.40
N TYR A 417 23.87 15.40 -2.65
CA TYR A 417 22.74 15.09 -1.77
C TYR A 417 22.65 16.06 -0.59
N SER A 418 23.80 16.47 -0.03
CA SER A 418 23.87 17.50 1.01
C SER A 418 23.33 18.85 0.53
N GLU A 419 23.62 19.24 -0.70
CA GLU A 419 23.06 20.45 -1.31
C GLU A 419 21.53 20.34 -1.48
N PHE A 420 21.05 19.21 -1.99
CA PHE A 420 19.62 18.92 -2.07
C PHE A 420 18.92 19.05 -0.71
N LEU A 421 19.48 18.48 0.36
CA LEU A 421 18.89 18.58 1.70
C LEU A 421 18.82 20.03 2.21
N ARG A 422 19.82 20.86 1.93
CA ARG A 422 19.79 22.29 2.26
C ARG A 422 18.69 23.02 1.51
N ALA A 423 18.55 22.74 0.22
CA ALA A 423 17.47 23.29 -0.59
C ALA A 423 16.10 22.84 -0.06
N LEU A 424 15.94 21.56 0.27
CA LEU A 424 14.72 20.99 0.84
C LEU A 424 14.33 21.69 2.15
N ILE A 425 15.26 21.81 3.10
CA ILE A 425 15.00 22.48 4.40
C ILE A 425 14.62 23.94 4.19
N ARG A 426 15.32 24.66 3.30
CA ARG A 426 15.03 26.06 2.99
C ARG A 426 13.65 26.24 2.39
N LYS A 427 13.22 25.32 1.51
CA LYS A 427 11.93 25.39 0.83
C LYS A 427 10.78 24.88 1.70
N LEU A 428 11.02 23.98 2.64
CA LEU A 428 10.00 23.42 3.53
C LEU A 428 10.31 23.73 5.01
N PRO A 429 10.45 25.01 5.43
CA PRO A 429 10.95 25.37 6.76
C PRO A 429 10.00 24.96 7.90
N LYS A 430 8.72 24.73 7.59
CA LYS A 430 7.69 24.28 8.55
C LYS A 430 7.67 22.77 8.76
N VAL A 431 8.21 21.99 7.82
CA VAL A 431 8.29 20.53 7.98
C VAL A 431 9.42 20.20 8.95
N LYS A 432 9.11 19.44 10.00
CA LYS A 432 10.07 19.04 11.04
C LYS A 432 10.28 17.55 11.18
N HIS A 433 9.56 16.73 10.40
CA HIS A 433 9.60 15.29 10.52
C HIS A 433 9.85 14.66 9.15
N TYR A 434 10.91 13.86 9.09
CA TYR A 434 11.34 13.19 7.88
C TYR A 434 11.57 11.71 8.16
N THR A 435 11.32 10.85 7.18
CA THR A 435 11.67 9.42 7.24
C THR A 435 12.56 9.06 6.06
N MET A 436 13.56 8.22 6.29
CA MET A 436 14.46 7.76 5.23
C MET A 436 13.87 6.53 4.54
N GLU A 437 13.34 6.72 3.34
CA GLU A 437 12.75 5.65 2.53
C GLU A 437 11.64 4.82 3.23
N THR A 438 11.23 3.75 2.56
CA THR A 438 10.36 2.68 3.08
C THR A 438 11.03 1.33 2.80
N GLU A 439 10.68 0.28 3.56
CA GLU A 439 11.04 -1.12 3.25
C GLU A 439 12.52 -1.30 2.87
N VAL A 440 13.39 -0.72 3.69
CA VAL A 440 14.78 -0.44 3.29
C VAL A 440 15.57 -1.72 3.05
N ASP A 441 15.23 -2.80 3.75
CA ASP A 441 15.82 -4.12 3.60
C ASP A 441 15.44 -4.84 2.29
N ALA A 442 14.47 -4.32 1.52
CA ALA A 442 14.09 -4.87 0.24
C ALA A 442 15.01 -4.43 -0.91
N SER A 443 15.65 -3.26 -0.79
CA SER A 443 16.39 -2.64 -1.91
C SER A 443 17.72 -2.01 -1.55
N TRP A 444 18.00 -1.74 -0.27
CA TRP A 444 19.22 -1.05 0.14
C TRP A 444 20.36 -2.01 0.50
N ASN A 445 21.59 -1.58 0.20
CA ASN A 445 22.75 -2.06 0.93
C ASN A 445 22.82 -1.37 2.30
N ALA A 446 23.14 -2.13 3.36
CA ALA A 446 23.16 -1.61 4.72
C ALA A 446 24.20 -0.48 4.93
N ALA A 447 25.36 -0.54 4.26
CA ALA A 447 26.39 0.49 4.35
C ALA A 447 25.96 1.80 3.66
N ASP A 448 25.38 1.70 2.47
CA ASP A 448 24.84 2.85 1.73
C ASP A 448 23.72 3.55 2.52
N TYR A 449 22.82 2.77 3.13
CA TYR A 449 21.75 3.31 3.96
C TYR A 449 22.28 3.98 5.23
N ALA A 450 23.29 3.40 5.89
CA ALA A 450 23.96 4.01 7.03
C ALA A 450 24.65 5.34 6.66
N LEU A 451 25.31 5.39 5.50
CA LEU A 451 25.92 6.61 4.98
C LEU A 451 24.88 7.70 4.67
N ALA A 452 23.73 7.32 4.11
CA ALA A 452 22.63 8.24 3.84
C ALA A 452 22.03 8.82 5.13
N LEU A 453 21.80 7.98 6.16
CA LEU A 453 21.34 8.43 7.48
C LEU A 453 22.33 9.42 8.12
N ALA A 454 23.62 9.05 8.17
CA ALA A 454 24.67 9.89 8.73
C ALA A 454 24.80 11.23 8.03
N THR A 455 24.77 11.23 6.70
CA THR A 455 24.80 12.45 5.89
C THR A 455 23.60 13.34 6.16
N THR A 456 22.41 12.76 6.20
CA THR A 456 21.16 13.51 6.40
C THR A 456 21.12 14.16 7.77
N LYS A 457 21.43 13.40 8.83
CA LYS A 457 21.44 13.94 10.19
C LYS A 457 22.48 15.03 10.38
N LYS A 458 23.66 14.89 9.75
CA LYS A 458 24.69 15.94 9.78
C LYS A 458 24.18 17.25 9.20
N VAL A 459 23.49 17.22 8.05
CA VAL A 459 22.90 18.43 7.45
C VAL A 459 21.78 18.97 8.34
N PHE A 460 20.91 18.12 8.88
CA PHE A 460 19.83 18.56 9.77
C PHE A 460 20.38 19.29 11.01
N ASN A 461 21.40 18.74 11.67
CA ASN A 461 22.00 19.39 12.83
C ASN A 461 22.59 20.78 12.52
N GLN A 462 22.97 21.05 11.27
CA GLN A 462 23.53 22.33 10.83
C GLN A 462 22.45 23.33 10.41
N GLU A 463 21.44 22.86 9.68
CA GLU A 463 20.49 23.73 8.96
C GLU A 463 19.10 23.77 9.63
N CYS A 464 18.73 22.73 10.38
CA CYS A 464 17.44 22.57 11.05
C CYS A 464 17.59 21.71 12.32
N PRO A 465 18.13 22.26 13.42
CA PRO A 465 18.38 21.49 14.64
C PRO A 465 17.13 20.87 15.28
N ASP A 466 15.95 21.40 14.96
CA ASP A 466 14.65 20.89 15.40
C ASP A 466 14.06 19.81 14.48
N CYS A 467 14.62 19.60 13.27
CA CYS A 467 14.23 18.54 12.37
C CYS A 467 14.55 17.15 12.95
N LYS A 468 13.61 16.22 12.77
CA LYS A 468 13.70 14.83 13.18
C LYS A 468 13.80 13.91 11.97
N LEU A 469 14.75 12.98 12.03
CA LEU A 469 14.96 11.97 11.00
C LEU A 469 14.59 10.60 11.55
N TYR A 470 13.68 9.91 10.88
CA TYR A 470 13.25 8.56 11.21
C TYR A 470 13.88 7.58 10.23
N THR A 471 14.17 6.36 10.68
CA THR A 471 14.53 5.29 9.73
C THR A 471 13.29 4.84 8.97
N GLY A 472 13.44 4.35 7.75
CA GLY A 472 12.44 3.52 7.09
C GLY A 472 12.16 2.25 7.91
N GLY A 473 10.97 1.69 7.74
CA GLY A 473 10.64 0.36 8.24
C GLY A 473 11.21 -0.74 7.35
N TYR A 474 10.90 -1.99 7.70
CA TYR A 474 11.45 -3.17 7.02
C TYR A 474 10.37 -4.23 6.75
N ILE A 475 10.59 -5.12 5.78
CA ILE A 475 9.63 -6.19 5.45
C ILE A 475 10.07 -7.55 5.99
N ASN A 476 11.37 -7.81 6.12
CA ASN A 476 11.89 -9.11 6.53
C ASN A 476 12.07 -9.18 8.07
N PRO A 477 11.35 -10.08 8.77
CA PRO A 477 11.28 -10.14 10.24
C PRO A 477 12.56 -10.62 10.97
N VAL A 478 13.72 -10.60 10.31
CA VAL A 478 14.98 -11.23 10.78
C VAL A 478 16.00 -10.21 11.30
N GLY A 479 15.82 -8.91 11.01
CA GLY A 479 16.59 -7.82 11.64
C GLY A 479 18.08 -7.71 11.28
N THR A 480 18.63 -8.62 10.48
CA THR A 480 20.06 -8.62 10.09
C THR A 480 20.47 -7.35 9.35
N PHE A 481 19.58 -6.82 8.49
CA PHE A 481 19.84 -5.57 7.78
C PHE A 481 20.18 -4.42 8.75
N PHE A 482 19.39 -4.24 9.81
CA PHE A 482 19.61 -3.14 10.75
C PHE A 482 20.80 -3.37 11.69
N GLU A 483 21.15 -4.64 11.96
CA GLU A 483 22.40 -4.96 12.65
C GLU A 483 23.61 -4.45 11.85
N GLU A 484 23.66 -4.76 10.54
CA GLU A 484 24.69 -4.25 9.63
C GLU A 484 24.66 -2.72 9.51
N VAL A 485 23.48 -2.09 9.43
CA VAL A 485 23.36 -0.62 9.41
C VAL A 485 23.97 -0.02 10.67
N PHE A 486 23.71 -0.59 11.85
CA PHE A 486 24.22 -0.05 13.11
C PHE A 486 25.73 -0.24 13.26
N ASP A 487 26.29 -1.35 12.78
CA ASP A 487 27.75 -1.56 12.70
C ASP A 487 28.43 -0.53 11.78
N ASN A 488 27.80 -0.24 10.64
CA ASN A 488 28.28 0.80 9.72
C ASN A 488 28.18 2.20 10.35
N LEU A 489 27.08 2.54 11.03
CA LEU A 489 26.96 3.81 11.76
C LEU A 489 28.01 3.95 12.87
N LYS A 490 28.36 2.86 13.56
CA LYS A 490 29.44 2.84 14.55
C LYS A 490 30.79 3.13 13.88
N THR A 491 31.07 2.50 12.74
CA THR A 491 32.30 2.71 11.95
C THR A 491 32.41 4.14 11.45
N LEU A 492 31.29 4.76 11.05
CA LEU A 492 31.21 6.16 10.64
C LEU A 492 31.24 7.16 11.81
N ASN A 493 31.33 6.70 13.07
CA ASN A 493 31.17 7.50 14.28
C ASN A 493 29.89 8.37 14.28
N ALA A 494 28.80 7.78 13.78
CA ALA A 494 27.53 8.43 13.48
C ALA A 494 26.36 7.74 14.18
N LYS A 495 26.55 7.26 15.42
CA LYS A 495 25.51 6.55 16.19
C LYS A 495 24.19 7.35 16.28
N ASN A 496 24.25 8.66 16.47
CA ASN A 496 23.06 9.51 16.67
C ASN A 496 22.42 9.99 15.35
N SER A 497 22.41 9.16 14.31
CA SER A 497 21.98 9.54 12.95
C SER A 497 20.46 9.50 12.73
N PHE A 498 19.65 9.16 13.73
CA PHE A 498 18.20 9.14 13.64
C PHE A 498 17.55 9.38 15.02
N ASP A 499 16.31 9.83 15.01
CA ASP A 499 15.50 10.22 16.18
C ASP A 499 14.33 9.28 16.44
N ALA A 500 13.98 8.40 15.49
CA ALA A 500 13.01 7.32 15.68
C ALA A 500 13.32 6.14 14.75
N PHE A 501 12.91 4.95 15.18
CA PHE A 501 13.12 3.70 14.47
C PHE A 501 11.80 3.20 13.84
N GLY A 502 11.83 2.95 12.53
CA GLY A 502 10.74 2.35 11.78
C GLY A 502 10.67 0.84 12.01
N LEU A 503 9.54 0.35 12.48
CA LEU A 503 9.29 -1.06 12.69
C LEU A 503 9.02 -1.81 11.37
N TRP A 504 9.06 -3.13 11.47
CA TRP A 504 8.49 -4.07 10.51
C TRP A 504 7.09 -3.66 10.03
N HIS A 505 6.86 -3.65 8.71
CA HIS A 505 5.57 -3.35 8.10
C HIS A 505 4.63 -4.54 8.20
N ALA A 506 3.73 -4.47 9.18
CA ALA A 506 2.84 -5.57 9.57
C ALA A 506 1.63 -5.70 8.64
N PHE A 507 1.86 -6.11 7.40
CA PHE A 507 0.80 -6.51 6.48
C PHE A 507 0.37 -7.95 6.73
N ASP A 508 -0.94 -8.20 6.74
CA ASP A 508 -1.50 -9.53 7.06
C ASP A 508 -1.10 -10.62 6.04
N LEU A 509 -0.79 -10.20 4.82
CA LEU A 509 -0.64 -11.07 3.67
C LEU A 509 0.80 -11.52 3.36
N PHE A 510 1.81 -10.71 3.72
CA PHE A 510 3.22 -11.08 3.53
C PHE A 510 3.69 -12.19 4.46
N LEU A 511 2.83 -12.64 5.37
CA LEU A 511 3.21 -13.45 6.50
C LEU A 511 3.23 -14.95 6.27
N GLY A 512 2.73 -15.46 5.14
CA GLY A 512 2.54 -16.91 5.01
C GLY A 512 1.71 -17.51 6.16
N VAL A 513 1.01 -16.66 6.90
CA VAL A 513 0.16 -17.01 8.00
C VAL A 513 -1.11 -17.47 7.32
N LYS A 514 -1.32 -18.79 7.32
CA LYS A 514 -2.69 -19.28 7.32
C LYS A 514 -3.40 -18.46 8.40
N ARG A 515 -4.59 -17.96 8.11
CA ARG A 515 -5.58 -17.74 9.16
C ARG A 515 -5.52 -18.94 10.12
N GLY A 516 -5.00 -18.73 11.33
CA GLY A 516 -4.99 -19.72 12.41
C GLY A 516 -3.64 -20.23 12.94
N ASP A 517 -2.50 -20.13 12.24
CA ASP A 517 -1.25 -20.77 12.74
C ASP A 517 -0.36 -19.83 13.59
N VAL A 518 -0.35 -18.53 13.29
CA VAL A 518 0.38 -17.52 14.06
C VAL A 518 -0.53 -16.30 14.16
N ASP A 519 -0.85 -15.89 15.38
CA ASP A 519 -1.59 -14.66 15.62
C ASP A 519 -0.75 -13.47 15.13
N LYS A 520 -1.28 -12.69 14.16
CA LYS A 520 -0.63 -11.48 13.61
C LYS A 520 -0.20 -10.54 14.74
N PHE A 521 -1.02 -10.41 15.79
CA PHE A 521 -0.74 -9.50 16.89
C PHE A 521 0.40 -10.02 17.77
N GLU A 522 0.50 -11.33 17.98
CA GLU A 522 1.66 -11.94 18.63
C GLU A 522 2.94 -11.80 17.80
N LEU A 523 2.83 -11.85 16.47
CA LEU A 523 3.98 -11.56 15.61
C LEU A 523 4.40 -10.09 15.68
N ILE A 524 3.46 -9.15 15.70
CA ILE A 524 3.74 -7.72 15.95
C ILE A 524 4.46 -7.55 17.29
N LYS A 525 3.94 -8.15 18.38
CA LYS A 525 4.56 -8.12 19.72
C LYS A 525 5.99 -8.68 19.67
N THR A 526 6.18 -9.80 18.97
CA THR A 526 7.49 -10.45 18.79
C THR A 526 8.47 -9.56 18.03
N GLN A 527 8.05 -8.97 16.92
CA GLN A 527 8.90 -8.10 16.10
C GLN A 527 9.24 -6.80 16.81
N TYR A 528 8.29 -6.24 17.56
CA TYR A 528 8.54 -5.10 18.42
C TYR A 528 9.59 -5.44 19.49
N LYS A 529 9.42 -6.55 20.20
CA LYS A 529 10.39 -7.02 21.21
C LYS A 529 11.79 -7.21 20.62
N LYS A 530 11.90 -7.92 19.48
CA LYS A 530 13.18 -8.13 18.78
C LYS A 530 13.84 -6.81 18.36
N SER A 531 13.06 -5.85 17.86
CA SER A 531 13.56 -4.52 17.52
C SER A 531 14.07 -3.78 18.73
N ARG A 532 13.35 -3.82 19.86
CA ARG A 532 13.78 -3.22 21.13
C ARG A 532 15.07 -3.85 21.64
N GLU A 533 15.18 -5.17 21.59
CA GLU A 533 16.40 -5.90 21.97
C GLU A 533 17.58 -5.50 21.08
N LEU A 534 17.41 -5.47 19.76
CA LEU A 534 18.43 -5.03 18.81
C LEU A 534 18.87 -3.58 19.12
N LEU A 535 17.92 -2.66 19.27
CA LEU A 535 18.20 -1.26 19.62
C LEU A 535 18.98 -1.15 20.94
N ASN A 536 18.58 -1.92 21.97
CA ASN A 536 19.26 -1.95 23.26
C ASN A 536 20.72 -2.44 23.14
N ARG A 537 20.99 -3.49 22.34
CA ARG A 537 22.36 -4.00 22.12
C ARG A 537 23.31 -2.95 21.56
N TYR A 538 22.79 -2.05 20.72
CA TYR A 538 23.56 -0.92 20.16
C TYR A 538 23.49 0.35 21.02
N GLY A 539 22.82 0.29 22.17
CA GLY A 539 22.69 1.38 23.14
C GLY A 539 21.71 2.48 22.73
N TYR A 540 20.62 2.12 22.05
CA TYR A 540 19.48 2.98 21.70
C TYR A 540 18.28 2.74 22.65
N THR A 541 18.53 2.74 23.96
CA THR A 541 17.58 2.21 24.97
C THR A 541 16.23 2.91 25.05
N ASN A 542 16.16 4.19 24.66
CA ASN A 542 14.93 4.98 24.68
C ASN A 542 14.47 5.44 23.28
N MET A 543 14.95 4.77 22.22
CA MET A 543 14.62 5.15 20.85
C MET A 543 13.11 5.00 20.60
N PRO A 544 12.40 6.08 20.21
CA PRO A 544 10.99 5.98 19.81
C PRO A 544 10.82 5.03 18.63
N VAL A 545 9.76 4.22 18.65
CA VAL A 545 9.43 3.28 17.57
C VAL A 545 8.10 3.67 16.94
N PHE A 546 8.00 3.61 15.62
CA PHE A 546 6.75 3.82 14.89
C PHE A 546 6.51 2.72 13.86
N LEU A 547 5.25 2.53 13.49
CA LEU A 547 4.86 1.66 12.37
C LEU A 547 4.60 2.53 11.15
N GLY A 548 5.56 2.58 10.23
CA GLY A 548 5.52 3.46 9.06
C GLY A 548 4.47 3.09 8.02
N GLU A 549 3.99 1.85 8.06
CA GLU A 549 3.08 1.29 7.07
C GLU A 549 2.40 0.01 7.57
N THR A 550 1.09 -0.11 7.39
CA THR A 550 0.31 -1.33 7.64
C THR A 550 -1.07 -1.22 7.00
N SER A 551 -1.69 -2.37 6.69
CA SER A 551 -3.08 -2.42 6.26
C SER A 551 -3.69 -3.80 6.47
N TYR A 552 -4.98 -3.89 6.19
CA TYR A 552 -5.73 -5.14 6.04
C TYR A 552 -6.71 -4.94 4.88
N PRO A 553 -6.80 -5.86 3.92
CA PRO A 553 -7.76 -5.72 2.83
C PRO A 553 -9.14 -6.24 3.25
N HIS A 554 -10.20 -5.56 2.83
CA HIS A 554 -11.58 -6.02 3.07
C HIS A 554 -12.06 -7.05 2.04
N ASP A 555 -11.36 -7.18 0.91
CA ASP A 555 -11.61 -8.20 -0.11
C ASP A 555 -10.29 -8.62 -0.77
N THR A 556 -10.38 -9.49 -1.77
CA THR A 556 -9.27 -9.96 -2.57
C THR A 556 -9.78 -10.25 -3.97
N HIS A 557 -8.87 -10.06 -4.92
CA HIS A 557 -9.11 -10.35 -6.33
C HIS A 557 -9.52 -11.81 -6.54
N ASN A 558 -8.98 -12.75 -5.76
CA ASN A 558 -9.35 -14.16 -5.88
C ASN A 558 -10.76 -14.39 -5.30
N PRO A 559 -11.79 -14.63 -6.13
CA PRO A 559 -13.17 -14.71 -5.68
C PRO A 559 -13.45 -15.92 -4.78
N PHE A 560 -12.56 -16.91 -4.77
CA PHE A 560 -12.65 -18.12 -3.96
C PHE A 560 -11.99 -18.00 -2.59
N THR A 561 -11.31 -16.89 -2.33
CA THR A 561 -10.70 -16.63 -1.03
C THR A 561 -11.75 -16.06 -0.08
N LYS A 562 -11.99 -16.77 1.02
CA LYS A 562 -13.01 -16.42 2.01
C LYS A 562 -12.46 -15.47 3.07
N GLY A 563 -13.36 -14.94 3.90
CA GLY A 563 -13.12 -14.26 5.18
C GLY A 563 -12.44 -12.90 5.14
N TYR A 564 -12.17 -12.34 3.96
CA TYR A 564 -11.99 -10.89 3.87
C TYR A 564 -13.39 -10.27 3.91
N SER A 565 -13.55 -9.24 4.74
CA SER A 565 -14.78 -8.46 4.83
C SER A 565 -14.44 -7.07 5.37
N GLU A 566 -15.35 -6.11 5.18
CA GLU A 566 -15.20 -4.80 5.81
C GLU A 566 -15.13 -4.90 7.34
N ALA A 567 -15.88 -5.84 7.94
CA ALA A 567 -15.89 -6.05 9.38
C ALA A 567 -14.53 -6.55 9.88
N ASN A 568 -13.91 -7.48 9.15
CA ASN A 568 -12.58 -7.99 9.48
C ASN A 568 -11.49 -6.94 9.28
N GLN A 569 -11.58 -6.14 8.21
CA GLN A 569 -10.71 -4.98 8.03
C GLN A 569 -10.83 -4.01 9.20
N ALA A 570 -12.05 -3.65 9.59
CA ALA A 570 -12.33 -2.73 10.68
C ALA A 570 -11.81 -3.25 12.03
N ALA A 571 -12.06 -4.53 12.34
CA ALA A 571 -11.55 -5.18 13.55
C ALA A 571 -10.02 -5.23 13.55
N ASN A 572 -9.40 -5.61 12.42
CA ASN A 572 -7.93 -5.69 12.32
C ASN A 572 -7.28 -4.31 12.47
N LEU A 573 -7.90 -3.26 11.93
CA LEU A 573 -7.48 -1.88 12.11
C LEU A 573 -7.44 -1.52 13.59
N VAL A 574 -8.54 -1.75 14.32
CA VAL A 574 -8.60 -1.43 15.76
C VAL A 574 -7.57 -2.21 16.56
N LYS A 575 -7.44 -3.53 16.31
CA LYS A 575 -6.46 -4.38 16.99
C LYS A 575 -5.02 -3.97 16.68
N THR A 576 -4.71 -3.61 15.43
CA THR A 576 -3.35 -3.19 15.01
C THR A 576 -2.95 -1.90 15.71
N TYR A 577 -3.78 -0.86 15.65
CA TYR A 577 -3.51 0.40 16.35
C TYR A 577 -3.39 0.20 17.86
N THR A 578 -4.32 -0.55 18.45
CA THR A 578 -4.33 -0.81 19.90
C THR A 578 -3.08 -1.58 20.34
N THR A 579 -2.70 -2.64 19.62
CA THR A 579 -1.52 -3.44 19.92
C THR A 579 -0.25 -2.59 19.83
N MET A 580 -0.09 -1.84 18.74
CA MET A 580 1.08 -1.01 18.50
C MET A 580 1.24 0.11 19.54
N ILE A 581 0.17 0.87 19.81
CA ILE A 581 0.20 1.93 20.82
C ILE A 581 0.39 1.31 22.20
N GLY A 582 -0.26 0.17 22.46
CA GLY A 582 -0.12 -0.62 23.69
C GLY A 582 1.33 -1.01 23.99
N LEU A 583 2.10 -1.38 22.96
CA LEU A 583 3.53 -1.70 23.04
C LEU A 583 4.44 -0.46 23.21
N GLY A 584 3.89 0.75 23.04
CA GLY A 584 4.62 2.02 23.16
C GLY A 584 5.05 2.64 21.83
N ALA A 585 4.52 2.16 20.69
CA ALA A 585 4.73 2.85 19.43
C ALA A 585 4.05 4.21 19.46
N PHE A 586 4.78 5.27 19.12
CA PHE A 586 4.24 6.63 19.22
C PHE A 586 3.36 7.01 18.02
N ARG A 587 3.52 6.34 16.87
CA ARG A 587 2.74 6.54 15.63
C ARG A 587 2.53 5.24 14.86
N VAL A 588 1.39 5.16 14.19
CA VAL A 588 1.00 4.08 13.28
C VAL A 588 0.38 4.71 12.03
N PHE A 589 0.85 4.27 10.85
CA PHE A 589 0.36 4.75 9.56
C PHE A 589 -0.42 3.65 8.85
N TRP A 590 -1.72 3.86 8.65
CA TRP A 590 -2.54 2.97 7.81
C TRP A 590 -2.31 3.30 6.34
N SER A 591 -2.15 2.30 5.48
CA SER A 591 -2.00 2.51 4.04
C SER A 591 -3.35 2.85 3.42
N ASN A 592 -3.42 4.05 2.85
CA ASN A 592 -4.44 4.59 1.95
C ASN A 592 -5.78 4.95 2.61
N ILE A 593 -6.29 6.14 2.31
CA ILE A 593 -7.65 6.57 2.60
C ILE A 593 -8.61 5.90 1.63
N GLN A 594 -8.25 5.87 0.35
CA GLN A 594 -9.04 5.24 -0.71
C GLN A 594 -8.30 4.02 -1.22
N ASP A 595 -9.03 2.97 -1.59
CA ASP A 595 -8.44 1.86 -2.33
C ASP A 595 -7.70 2.36 -3.57
N TYR A 596 -6.62 1.68 -3.93
CA TYR A 596 -6.08 1.84 -5.28
C TYR A 596 -6.98 1.16 -6.30
N HIS A 597 -6.75 1.49 -7.56
CA HIS A 597 -7.24 0.71 -8.67
C HIS A 597 -6.03 0.26 -9.47
N TYR A 598 -5.79 -1.05 -9.50
CA TYR A 598 -4.71 -1.65 -10.28
C TYR A 598 -3.32 -1.14 -9.87
N TYR A 599 -3.07 -1.12 -8.55
CA TYR A 599 -1.82 -0.63 -7.95
C TYR A 599 -0.56 -1.19 -8.64
N ALA A 600 0.39 -0.30 -8.96
CA ALA A 600 1.65 -0.64 -9.63
C ALA A 600 1.47 -1.41 -10.96
N GLY A 601 0.34 -1.20 -11.65
CA GLY A 601 0.03 -1.85 -12.91
C GLY A 601 -0.41 -3.31 -12.76
N GLY A 602 -0.96 -3.68 -11.60
CA GLY A 602 -1.49 -5.01 -11.34
C GLY A 602 -2.57 -5.01 -10.26
N TYR A 603 -3.36 -6.07 -10.24
CA TYR A 603 -4.29 -6.32 -9.15
C TYR A 603 -3.51 -6.65 -7.88
N SER A 604 -3.76 -5.89 -6.81
CA SER A 604 -3.11 -6.04 -5.53
C SER A 604 -4.07 -5.98 -4.35
N ILE A 605 -3.56 -6.30 -3.18
CA ILE A 605 -4.30 -6.21 -1.91
C ILE A 605 -4.58 -4.75 -1.54
N PHE A 606 -3.77 -3.83 -2.07
CA PHE A 606 -3.94 -2.42 -1.80
C PHE A 606 -5.17 -1.84 -2.49
N ASP A 607 -5.67 -2.53 -3.52
CA ASP A 607 -6.95 -2.24 -4.16
C ASP A 607 -8.16 -2.50 -3.24
N TYR A 608 -7.94 -3.07 -2.05
CA TYR A 608 -9.00 -3.34 -1.07
C TYR A 608 -8.64 -2.90 0.35
N SER A 609 -7.54 -2.16 0.52
CA SER A 609 -6.95 -1.82 1.82
C SER A 609 -7.33 -0.44 2.38
N GLY A 610 -7.87 0.44 1.55
CA GLY A 610 -8.26 1.79 1.94
C GLY A 610 -9.47 1.81 2.85
N LEU A 611 -9.72 2.97 3.46
CA LEU A 611 -10.91 3.24 4.29
C LEU A 611 -12.16 3.51 3.43
N ILE A 612 -11.99 3.80 2.14
CA ILE A 612 -13.04 4.14 1.18
C ILE A 612 -12.85 3.27 -0.06
N ASN A 613 -13.95 2.78 -0.61
CA ASN A 613 -13.94 2.04 -1.87
C ASN A 613 -13.51 2.93 -3.05
N ASN A 614 -12.71 2.35 -3.94
CA ASN A 614 -12.42 2.95 -5.24
C ASN A 614 -13.46 2.46 -6.26
N PRO A 615 -14.19 3.38 -6.92
CA PRO A 615 -15.18 2.98 -7.92
C PRO A 615 -14.57 2.24 -9.11
N GLY A 616 -13.26 2.36 -9.36
CA GLY A 616 -12.57 1.59 -10.39
C GLY A 616 -12.54 0.08 -10.14
N ASN A 617 -12.67 -0.38 -8.89
CA ASN A 617 -12.62 -1.81 -8.57
C ASN A 617 -13.97 -2.47 -8.79
N ASP A 618 -14.99 -2.02 -8.05
CA ASP A 618 -16.30 -2.66 -7.99
C ASP A 618 -17.47 -1.72 -8.36
N GLY A 619 -17.18 -0.55 -8.95
CA GLY A 619 -18.19 0.41 -9.39
C GLY A 619 -18.81 1.25 -8.28
N VAL A 620 -18.34 1.14 -7.03
CA VAL A 620 -18.90 1.83 -5.86
C VAL A 620 -17.85 2.71 -5.20
N SER A 621 -18.21 3.96 -4.89
CA SER A 621 -17.47 4.81 -3.96
C SER A 621 -18.27 4.96 -2.68
N SER A 622 -17.83 4.31 -1.61
CA SER A 622 -18.48 4.35 -0.30
C SER A 622 -17.45 4.27 0.83
N LYS A 623 -17.77 4.88 1.97
CA LYS A 623 -17.02 4.70 3.21
C LYS A 623 -17.19 3.25 3.68
N LYS A 624 -16.10 2.61 4.10
CA LYS A 624 -16.15 1.25 4.64
C LYS A 624 -16.37 1.24 6.15
N LEU A 625 -16.64 0.08 6.74
CA LEU A 625 -16.69 -0.07 8.20
C LEU A 625 -15.37 0.38 8.88
N SER A 626 -14.23 0.13 8.23
CA SER A 626 -12.90 0.56 8.70
C SER A 626 -12.77 2.08 8.81
N TYR A 627 -13.44 2.87 7.95
CA TYR A 627 -13.54 4.33 8.07
C TYR A 627 -14.12 4.75 9.42
N TYR A 628 -15.27 4.15 9.75
CA TYR A 628 -16.01 4.50 10.97
C TYR A 628 -15.31 3.98 12.22
N SER A 629 -14.69 2.80 12.15
CA SER A 629 -13.86 2.26 13.23
C SER A 629 -12.61 3.08 13.49
N TYR A 630 -11.90 3.54 12.45
CA TYR A 630 -10.79 4.48 12.60
C TYR A 630 -11.26 5.73 13.32
N LYS A 631 -12.36 6.33 12.83
CA LYS A 631 -12.94 7.55 13.43
C LYS A 631 -13.30 7.36 14.89
N ASN A 632 -13.98 6.26 15.23
CA ASN A 632 -14.35 5.95 16.61
C ASN A 632 -13.11 5.81 17.48
N LEU A 633 -12.12 5.02 17.04
CA LEU A 633 -10.88 4.81 17.80
C LEU A 633 -10.10 6.11 18.01
N ALA A 634 -9.94 6.93 16.98
CA ALA A 634 -9.26 8.22 17.07
C ALA A 634 -9.96 9.19 18.04
N GLN A 635 -11.30 9.22 18.02
CA GLN A 635 -12.08 10.03 18.96
C GLN A 635 -11.92 9.53 20.40
N LYS A 636 -12.02 8.22 20.63
CA LYS A 636 -11.91 7.61 21.96
C LYS A 636 -10.52 7.78 22.57
N LEU A 637 -9.47 7.66 21.77
CA LEU A 637 -8.08 7.83 22.23
C LEU A 637 -7.58 9.29 22.22
N SER A 638 -8.39 10.26 21.80
CA SER A 638 -8.00 11.69 21.79
C SER A 638 -7.64 12.23 23.20
N CYS A 639 -8.28 11.71 24.25
CA CYS A 639 -7.93 12.03 25.64
C CYS A 639 -6.68 11.30 26.16
N PHE A 640 -6.17 10.33 25.41
CA PHE A 640 -5.16 9.36 25.83
C PHE A 640 -3.87 9.46 25.00
N GLU A 641 -3.64 10.59 24.31
CA GLU A 641 -2.36 10.83 23.63
C GLU A 641 -1.21 10.83 24.65
N ALA A 642 -0.15 10.06 24.37
CA ALA A 642 0.92 9.80 25.33
C ALA A 642 0.44 9.23 26.69
N ALA A 643 -0.69 8.52 26.70
CA ALA A 643 -1.14 7.77 27.87
C ALA A 643 -0.12 6.70 28.24
N LYS A 644 -0.10 6.35 29.53
CA LYS A 644 0.54 5.13 29.99
C LYS A 644 -0.29 3.95 29.47
N THR A 645 0.36 3.02 28.78
CA THR A 645 -0.27 1.81 28.26
C THR A 645 0.21 0.57 29.00
N SER A 646 -0.68 -0.41 29.14
CA SER A 646 -0.33 -1.73 29.68
C SER A 646 -1.28 -2.79 29.13
N GLU A 647 -0.76 -3.99 28.86
CA GLU A 647 -1.60 -5.17 28.67
C GLU A 647 -2.12 -5.63 30.04
N VAL A 648 -3.40 -6.01 30.11
CA VAL A 648 -4.05 -6.46 31.34
C VAL A 648 -4.49 -7.91 31.21
N ASN A 649 -4.31 -8.70 32.26
CA ASN A 649 -4.82 -10.07 32.28
C ASN A 649 -6.34 -10.03 32.43
N ALA A 650 -7.05 -10.30 31.33
CA ALA A 650 -8.50 -10.33 31.27
C ALA A 650 -9.10 -11.75 31.22
N GLY A 651 -8.25 -12.78 31.29
CA GLY A 651 -8.62 -14.19 31.18
C GLY A 651 -7.95 -14.91 30.00
N PRO A 652 -8.01 -16.26 29.96
CA PRO A 652 -7.38 -17.04 28.90
C PRO A 652 -7.96 -16.74 27.51
N GLY A 653 -7.08 -16.53 26.53
CA GLY A 653 -7.48 -16.28 25.14
C GLY A 653 -8.08 -14.89 24.89
N VAL A 654 -7.95 -13.97 25.86
CA VAL A 654 -8.38 -12.58 25.75
C VAL A 654 -7.16 -11.67 25.73
N THR A 655 -7.11 -10.75 24.76
CA THR A 655 -6.17 -9.63 24.78
C THR A 655 -6.91 -8.38 25.27
N ALA A 656 -6.28 -7.66 26.20
CA ALA A 656 -6.83 -6.43 26.75
C ALA A 656 -5.72 -5.39 26.96
N HIS A 657 -5.93 -4.19 26.44
CA HIS A 657 -5.02 -3.05 26.65
C HIS A 657 -5.73 -1.97 27.47
N ARG A 658 -5.03 -1.44 28.48
CA ARG A 658 -5.45 -0.30 29.29
C ARG A 658 -4.65 0.93 28.89
N PHE A 659 -5.37 2.05 28.73
CA PHE A 659 -4.84 3.39 28.48
C PHE A 659 -5.16 4.26 29.69
N GLU A 660 -4.15 4.88 30.30
CA GLU A 660 -4.30 5.71 31.49
C GLU A 660 -3.71 7.11 31.27
N LYS A 661 -4.51 8.15 31.51
CA LYS A 661 -4.05 9.54 31.49
C LYS A 661 -4.90 10.44 32.40
N GLY A 662 -4.25 11.16 33.31
CA GLY A 662 -4.91 12.15 34.17
C GLY A 662 -6.06 11.58 35.00
N GLY A 663 -5.91 10.36 35.54
CA GLY A 663 -6.93 9.66 36.31
C GLY A 663 -8.09 9.07 35.49
N LYS A 664 -8.09 9.27 34.16
CA LYS A 664 -9.01 8.57 33.24
C LYS A 664 -8.40 7.27 32.78
N GLU A 665 -9.27 6.30 32.51
CA GLU A 665 -8.91 4.99 32.01
C GLU A 665 -9.79 4.64 30.81
N LEU A 666 -9.24 3.85 29.89
CA LEU A 666 -9.98 3.24 28.79
C LEU A 666 -9.38 1.87 28.51
N TYR A 667 -10.23 0.89 28.23
CA TYR A 667 -9.78 -0.46 27.88
C TYR A 667 -10.26 -0.83 26.48
N ILE A 668 -9.44 -1.57 25.74
CA ILE A 668 -9.81 -2.17 24.47
C ILE A 668 -9.53 -3.67 24.56
N VAL A 669 -10.55 -4.48 24.31
CA VAL A 669 -10.56 -5.92 24.65
C VAL A 669 -11.12 -6.76 23.52
N TRP A 670 -10.51 -7.92 23.23
CA TRP A 670 -11.03 -8.90 22.26
C TRP A 670 -10.57 -10.32 22.59
N ALA A 671 -11.24 -11.31 22.01
CA ALA A 671 -10.83 -12.71 22.01
C ALA A 671 -9.88 -13.02 20.83
N ASN A 672 -8.78 -13.75 21.08
CA ASN A 672 -7.73 -14.01 20.09
C ASN A 672 -8.14 -15.09 19.06
N ASN A 673 -9.01 -16.05 19.42
CA ASN A 673 -9.37 -17.22 18.61
C ASN A 673 -10.90 -17.40 18.50
N ALA A 674 -11.62 -16.32 18.23
CA ALA A 674 -13.08 -16.31 18.12
C ALA A 674 -13.61 -16.28 16.67
N ASP A 675 -12.71 -16.32 15.68
CA ASP A 675 -12.99 -16.30 14.23
C ASP A 675 -13.00 -17.69 13.58
#